data_AF-A0A7K5DJX3-F1
#
_entry.id   AF-A0A7K5DJX3-F1
#
_cell.length_a   1.000
_cell.length_b   1.000
_cell.length_c   1.000
_cell.angle_alpha   90.00
_cell.angle_beta   90.00
_cell.angle_gamma   90.00
#
_symmetry.space_group_name_H-M   'P 1'
#
loop_
_entity.id
_entity.type
_entity.pdbx_description
1 polymer ?
#
loop_
_entity_poly.entity_id
_entity_poly.type
_entity_poly.pdbx_seq_one_letter_code
_entity_poly.pdbx_strand_id
1 'polypeptide(L)'
;LKMKPAATYELLVDSVGPWDFTGGFVPCELLLVGEDAYPVLLSAKKQVLIAVSQYGKGRMVVVSHEGILKDSKFSQFLRNAVEWLKPCPEALVGVHSRLDSLSQVLLRAGTKVQAGAELSPSLGVYCMDAYDSSKAKDLVCFVKGGGGLLIGGQAWHWASQHGKEKVLFEFPGNQMTSVAGVYFTGNTVEKGIFKVAKKIPKIPLVVPHQANLSLDAEFLLRDVLEVDLMTGGIPSTLLVHGVLSFPLCLDSSHRCLLAAAHYGRGRVVVATHESHLFSPKLARFLLNAVCWLDAGRKGLVGVDPSLKKLCSLLSPEGVKSQVSQLTGNLSVYCCSSYSNKEAERIHAFVAEGGGLLVGGQAWYWASQNCGKAAVAQYPGNKILNRFGLSILGQSGQAAKHRPVGPGEHYHFRKALLLFSTQVHKCEELTEPLKHWLHRLAQDCAAFLHIPAHDCPAYASLHRILTKVLQRCGIPKVSRHCPVQKNSKEAVLLCMATELSLTMTDSAALVQKCAAGVCALPITVEIDGTNPGKMAWRSTGLYLPEGHTAVITCPCLVVGAGLKVQIGCHTDDLSHAKELKRAPVVVRTCDVACQKQSISCLWGGLIYIIVPAGSVLGKVPITVEGAVRAPFFKLGETCESQWKACIRHYPAPWAELALENLILTVPSDSIRHMENPQPLLNLWNEIMVAISKLAAIPTKFPRPERIVTDVQISCGWMHAGYPIMGHLDSVKEMLDMKHMQTTGLWGPIHELGHNQQQQAWEFPPHTTEATCNLWSVYVHEKVLGIPRHQAHQALKSQCRKERIKEYLRKGAQLKDWNMWTALETYLQLQEGFGWDPFIHLFSDYQKMSTIPKDNSSKMNLWAQKFSQQVNKNLAPFFTAWGWPIKKELSLELSCLPSWEQDPMKSYK
;
A
#
# COMPACT_ATOMS: atom_id res chain seq x y z
N LEU A 1 31.44 -15.04 -1.96
CA LEU A 1 29.99 -15.01 -2.29
C LEU A 1 29.19 -15.19 -0.99
N LYS A 2 28.21 -14.32 -0.70
CA LYS A 2 27.36 -14.43 0.50
C LYS A 2 26.51 -15.71 0.37
N MET A 3 26.69 -16.67 1.27
CA MET A 3 25.90 -17.91 1.28
C MET A 3 24.44 -17.58 1.63
N LYS A 4 23.48 -18.21 0.94
CA LYS A 4 22.05 -18.01 1.25
C LYS A 4 21.76 -18.47 2.69
N PRO A 5 20.84 -17.83 3.43
CA PRO A 5 20.53 -18.21 4.81
C PRO A 5 20.10 -19.68 4.97
N ALA A 6 19.32 -20.22 4.02
CA ALA A 6 18.89 -21.62 4.05
C ALA A 6 20.08 -22.60 3.96
N ALA A 7 21.02 -22.35 3.04
CA ALA A 7 22.22 -23.16 2.91
C ALA A 7 23.14 -23.03 4.12
N THR A 8 23.22 -21.82 4.72
CA THR A 8 23.93 -21.62 5.99
C THR A 8 23.31 -22.44 7.12
N TYR A 9 21.98 -22.43 7.23
CA TYR A 9 21.27 -23.22 8.22
C TYR A 9 21.52 -24.72 8.05
N GLU A 10 21.42 -25.23 6.82
CA GLU A 10 21.70 -26.63 6.49
C GLU A 10 23.13 -27.03 6.88
N LEU A 11 24.12 -26.20 6.56
CA LEU A 11 25.51 -26.41 6.98
C LEU A 11 25.64 -26.47 8.52
N LEU A 12 25.01 -25.55 9.24
CA LEU A 12 25.13 -25.47 10.70
C LEU A 12 24.53 -26.71 11.39
N VAL A 13 23.43 -27.25 10.87
CA VAL A 13 22.74 -28.40 11.46
C VAL A 13 23.11 -29.73 10.81
N ASP A 14 24.04 -29.74 9.86
CA ASP A 14 24.45 -30.95 9.16
C ASP A 14 25.04 -31.98 10.12
N SER A 15 24.53 -33.21 10.02
CA SER A 15 24.91 -34.34 10.88
C SER A 15 24.76 -34.07 12.39
N VAL A 16 24.03 -33.02 12.79
CA VAL A 16 23.76 -32.74 14.20
C VAL A 16 22.60 -33.60 14.69
N GLY A 17 22.81 -34.34 15.77
CA GLY A 17 21.77 -35.12 16.44
C GLY A 17 20.82 -34.25 17.27
N PRO A 18 19.96 -34.87 18.11
CA PRO A 18 19.15 -34.13 19.07
C PRO A 18 20.03 -33.27 20.00
N TRP A 19 19.59 -32.04 20.24
CA TRP A 19 20.29 -31.08 21.08
C TRP A 19 20.01 -31.36 22.55
N ASP A 20 20.98 -31.91 23.26
CA ASP A 20 20.83 -32.30 24.66
C ASP A 20 21.24 -31.17 25.63
N PHE A 21 20.25 -30.45 26.16
CA PHE A 21 20.41 -29.40 27.16
C PHE A 21 20.12 -29.89 28.60
N THR A 22 20.15 -31.21 28.89
CA THR A 22 19.90 -31.72 30.24
C THR A 22 21.11 -31.63 31.18
N GLY A 23 22.21 -31.03 30.75
CA GLY A 23 23.43 -30.85 31.52
C GLY A 23 23.29 -29.91 32.74
N GLY A 24 24.40 -29.68 33.45
CA GLY A 24 24.43 -28.88 34.69
C GLY A 24 24.12 -27.39 34.54
N PHE A 25 24.10 -26.85 33.31
CA PHE A 25 23.93 -25.42 33.06
C PHE A 25 22.49 -25.01 32.73
N VAL A 26 22.13 -23.74 32.95
CA VAL A 26 20.81 -23.17 32.62
C VAL A 26 20.99 -22.10 31.54
N PRO A 27 20.54 -22.34 30.29
CA PRO A 27 20.67 -21.35 29.22
C PRO A 27 19.76 -20.14 29.42
N CYS A 28 20.13 -19.01 28.84
CA CYS A 28 19.25 -17.85 28.71
C CYS A 28 18.56 -17.77 27.33
N GLU A 29 17.50 -16.98 27.21
CA GLU A 29 16.87 -16.71 25.91
C GLU A 29 17.64 -15.63 25.15
N LEU A 30 17.78 -15.81 23.84
CA LEU A 30 18.33 -14.80 22.93
C LEU A 30 17.22 -13.98 22.26
N LEU A 31 17.41 -12.67 22.16
CA LEU A 31 16.55 -11.75 21.41
C LEU A 31 17.19 -11.43 20.05
N LEU A 32 16.40 -11.50 18.98
CA LEU A 32 16.82 -11.22 17.61
C LEU A 32 16.09 -9.99 17.07
N VAL A 33 16.85 -9.00 16.61
CA VAL A 33 16.32 -7.75 16.02
C VAL A 33 16.93 -7.41 14.66
N GLY A 34 18.12 -7.93 14.35
CA GLY A 34 18.82 -7.65 13.10
C GLY A 34 18.18 -8.33 11.89
N GLU A 35 18.30 -7.72 10.71
CA GLU A 35 17.78 -8.26 9.44
C GLU A 35 18.45 -9.59 9.07
N ASP A 36 19.77 -9.69 9.29
CA ASP A 36 20.58 -10.89 9.04
C ASP A 36 20.53 -11.91 10.20
N ALA A 37 19.88 -11.58 11.32
CA ALA A 37 19.84 -12.43 12.51
C ALA A 37 18.71 -13.47 12.43
N TYR A 38 19.02 -14.75 12.66
CA TYR A 38 18.02 -15.82 12.69
C TYR A 38 18.40 -16.97 13.63
N PRO A 39 17.39 -17.70 14.16
CA PRO A 39 17.62 -18.79 15.08
C PRO A 39 18.15 -20.02 14.35
N VAL A 40 19.05 -20.74 15.02
CA VAL A 40 19.44 -22.12 14.66
C VAL A 40 18.62 -23.10 15.49
N LEU A 41 18.45 -22.81 16.78
CA LEU A 41 17.77 -23.65 17.75
C LEU A 41 16.75 -22.86 18.58
N LEU A 42 15.56 -23.46 18.74
CA LEU A 42 14.52 -23.00 19.65
C LEU A 42 14.23 -24.07 20.72
N SER A 43 13.82 -23.62 21.90
CA SER A 43 13.23 -24.49 22.94
C SER A 43 11.82 -24.97 22.57
N ALA A 44 11.25 -25.86 23.36
CA ALA A 44 9.86 -26.31 23.23
C ALA A 44 8.85 -25.15 23.33
N LYS A 45 9.16 -24.12 24.15
CA LYS A 45 8.37 -22.89 24.29
C LYS A 45 8.71 -21.82 23.23
N LYS A 46 9.47 -22.18 22.19
CA LYS A 46 9.91 -21.31 21.10
C LYS A 46 10.87 -20.19 21.51
N GLN A 47 11.60 -20.36 22.62
CA GLN A 47 12.64 -19.41 23.04
C GLN A 47 13.92 -19.68 22.27
N VAL A 48 14.65 -18.65 21.84
CA VAL A 48 15.87 -18.82 21.03
C VAL A 48 17.05 -19.19 21.92
N LEU A 49 17.74 -20.29 21.58
CA LEU A 49 18.90 -20.81 22.31
C LEU A 49 20.22 -20.60 21.55
N ILE A 50 20.18 -20.72 20.22
CA ILE A 50 21.33 -20.52 19.35
C ILE A 50 20.88 -19.64 18.19
N ALA A 51 21.65 -18.62 17.90
CA ALA A 51 21.40 -17.71 16.79
C ALA A 51 22.68 -17.42 16.02
N VAL A 52 22.50 -17.06 14.76
CA VAL A 52 23.58 -16.57 13.90
C VAL A 52 23.19 -15.23 13.31
N SER A 53 24.21 -14.44 12.98
CA SER A 53 24.05 -13.15 12.31
C SER A 53 25.33 -12.75 11.58
N GLN A 54 25.28 -11.61 10.90
CA GLN A 54 26.40 -11.01 10.20
C GLN A 54 26.51 -9.53 10.58
N TYR A 55 27.75 -9.03 10.56
CA TYR A 55 28.02 -7.60 10.74
C TYR A 55 29.22 -7.19 9.90
N GLY A 56 29.05 -6.17 9.06
CA GLY A 56 30.04 -5.81 8.04
C GLY A 56 30.32 -7.00 7.11
N LYS A 57 31.57 -7.45 7.07
CA LYS A 57 31.99 -8.63 6.29
C LYS A 57 32.06 -9.92 7.13
N GLY A 58 31.94 -9.83 8.45
CA GLY A 58 32.11 -10.95 9.37
C GLY A 58 30.82 -11.66 9.73
N ARG A 59 30.98 -12.71 10.54
CA ARG A 59 29.93 -13.65 10.91
C ARG A 59 29.94 -13.87 12.41
N MET A 60 28.78 -14.11 13.00
CA MET A 60 28.64 -14.32 14.44
C MET A 60 27.75 -15.53 14.72
N VAL A 61 28.20 -16.37 15.66
CA VAL A 61 27.41 -17.45 16.27
C VAL A 61 27.31 -17.14 17.75
N VAL A 62 26.08 -17.04 18.25
CA VAL A 62 25.77 -16.72 19.65
C VAL A 62 25.03 -17.91 20.26
N VAL A 63 25.56 -18.43 21.37
CA VAL A 63 24.96 -19.55 22.11
C VAL A 63 24.53 -19.11 23.50
N SER A 64 23.38 -19.58 23.96
CA SER A 64 22.69 -19.18 25.20
C SER A 64 23.39 -19.54 26.52
N HIS A 65 24.56 -20.18 26.47
CA HIS A 65 25.36 -20.52 27.65
C HIS A 65 26.79 -20.88 27.21
N GLU A 66 27.82 -20.45 27.95
CA GLU A 66 29.22 -20.80 27.67
C GLU A 66 29.50 -22.30 27.84
N GLY A 67 28.73 -22.97 28.71
CA GLY A 67 28.74 -24.42 28.88
C GLY A 67 28.49 -25.22 27.60
N ILE A 68 27.75 -24.68 26.63
CA ILE A 68 27.55 -25.30 25.30
C ILE A 68 28.88 -25.39 24.55
N LEU A 69 29.76 -24.40 24.72
CA LEU A 69 31.09 -24.37 24.12
C LEU A 69 32.06 -25.39 24.76
N LYS A 70 31.73 -25.88 25.96
CA LYS A 70 32.58 -26.79 26.75
C LYS A 70 32.12 -28.25 26.69
N ASP A 71 30.88 -28.50 26.30
CA ASP A 71 30.28 -29.83 26.32
C ASP A 71 30.45 -30.57 24.97
N SER A 72 31.07 -31.75 25.04
CA SER A 72 31.32 -32.64 23.89
C SER A 72 30.07 -33.05 23.11
N LYS A 73 28.88 -33.02 23.74
CA LYS A 73 27.59 -33.31 23.08
C LYS A 73 27.29 -32.35 21.92
N PHE A 74 27.85 -31.14 21.95
CA PHE A 74 27.66 -30.13 20.90
C PHE A 74 28.81 -30.10 19.89
N SER A 75 29.77 -31.03 19.97
CA SER A 75 30.99 -31.00 19.17
C SER A 75 30.75 -30.91 17.66
N GLN A 76 29.78 -31.64 17.12
CA GLN A 76 29.46 -31.58 15.68
C GLN A 76 28.96 -30.19 15.26
N PHE A 77 28.04 -29.59 16.03
CA PHE A 77 27.59 -28.24 15.77
C PHE A 77 28.73 -27.22 15.89
N LEU A 78 29.57 -27.31 16.92
CA LEU A 78 30.67 -26.38 17.14
C LEU A 78 31.68 -26.43 15.98
N ARG A 79 31.91 -27.60 15.39
CA ARG A 79 32.72 -27.75 14.16
C ARG A 79 32.08 -27.03 12.98
N ASN A 80 30.80 -27.31 12.71
CA ASN A 80 30.06 -26.68 11.62
C ASN A 80 30.02 -25.15 11.79
N ALA A 81 29.82 -24.67 13.01
CA ALA A 81 29.80 -23.27 13.38
C ALA A 81 31.16 -22.60 13.13
N VAL A 82 32.26 -23.20 13.60
CA VAL A 82 33.61 -22.66 13.37
C VAL A 82 33.95 -22.65 11.88
N GLU A 83 33.61 -23.70 11.15
CA GLU A 83 33.85 -23.76 9.70
C GLU A 83 33.06 -22.68 8.96
N TRP A 84 31.80 -22.46 9.33
CA TRP A 84 31.02 -21.35 8.80
C TRP A 84 31.57 -19.98 9.22
N LEU A 85 32.18 -19.83 10.40
CA LEU A 85 32.73 -18.56 10.86
C LEU A 85 34.02 -18.17 10.15
N LYS A 86 34.76 -19.14 9.59
CA LYS A 86 36.03 -18.88 8.93
C LYS A 86 35.85 -17.98 7.68
N PRO A 87 36.68 -16.93 7.54
CA PRO A 87 36.73 -16.14 6.31
C PRO A 87 37.30 -16.94 5.13
N CYS A 88 38.26 -17.83 5.41
CA CYS A 88 38.84 -18.80 4.47
C CYS A 88 39.18 -20.12 5.19
N PRO A 89 39.29 -21.26 4.50
CA PRO A 89 39.54 -22.57 5.13
C PRO A 89 40.79 -22.63 6.02
N GLU A 90 41.84 -21.88 5.68
CA GLU A 90 43.13 -21.81 6.37
C GLU A 90 43.14 -20.86 7.57
N ALA A 91 42.05 -20.13 7.80
CA ALA A 91 41.94 -19.15 8.87
C ALA A 91 42.25 -19.76 10.25
N LEU A 92 43.12 -19.09 11.01
CA LEU A 92 43.45 -19.47 12.38
C LEU A 92 42.27 -19.23 13.32
N VAL A 93 41.99 -20.20 14.18
CA VAL A 93 40.95 -20.13 15.20
C VAL A 93 41.60 -19.87 16.56
N GLY A 94 41.39 -18.69 17.12
CA GLY A 94 41.81 -18.36 18.48
C GLY A 94 40.71 -18.69 19.49
N VAL A 95 41.08 -19.35 20.59
CA VAL A 95 40.15 -19.68 21.68
C VAL A 95 40.65 -19.04 22.97
N HIS A 96 39.77 -18.26 23.61
CA HIS A 96 40.06 -17.60 24.88
C HIS A 96 40.39 -18.62 25.99
N SER A 97 41.26 -18.25 26.94
CA SER A 97 41.79 -19.14 28.00
C SER A 97 40.71 -19.79 28.88
N ARG A 98 39.54 -19.16 29.02
CA ARG A 98 38.41 -19.73 29.80
C ARG A 98 37.65 -20.85 29.08
N LEU A 99 38.02 -21.16 27.84
CA LEU A 99 37.36 -22.12 26.94
C LEU A 99 38.31 -23.25 26.49
N ASP A 100 39.28 -23.66 27.31
CA ASP A 100 40.24 -24.72 26.96
C ASP A 100 39.59 -26.03 26.47
N SER A 101 38.43 -26.40 27.03
CA SER A 101 37.64 -27.55 26.57
C SER A 101 37.23 -27.43 25.10
N LEU A 102 36.88 -26.23 24.62
CA LEU A 102 36.55 -25.98 23.21
C LEU A 102 37.77 -26.22 22.32
N SER A 103 38.96 -25.78 22.75
CA SER A 103 40.21 -26.02 22.03
C SER A 103 40.44 -27.52 21.82
N GLN A 104 40.22 -28.35 22.84
CA GLN A 104 40.34 -29.80 22.72
C GLN A 104 39.31 -30.40 21.75
N VAL A 105 38.06 -29.95 21.79
CA VAL A 105 36.99 -30.41 20.89
C VAL A 105 37.32 -30.11 19.43
N LEU A 106 37.85 -28.91 19.16
CA LEU A 106 38.21 -28.47 17.81
C LEU A 106 39.51 -29.10 17.32
N LEU A 107 40.53 -29.29 18.18
CA LEU A 107 41.76 -29.99 17.84
C LEU A 107 41.50 -31.46 17.47
N ARG A 108 40.65 -32.16 18.24
CA ARG A 108 40.20 -33.52 17.91
C ARG A 108 39.42 -33.59 16.59
N ALA A 109 38.92 -32.46 16.11
CA ALA A 109 38.22 -32.35 14.83
C ALA A 109 39.16 -32.05 13.64
N GLY A 110 40.47 -31.86 13.88
CA GLY A 110 41.43 -31.47 12.85
C GLY A 110 41.50 -29.97 12.57
N THR A 111 40.85 -29.13 13.37
CA THR A 111 40.91 -27.66 13.22
C THR A 111 42.20 -27.11 13.81
N LYS A 112 42.90 -26.23 13.07
CA LYS A 112 44.07 -25.48 13.60
C LYS A 112 43.60 -24.44 14.62
N VAL A 113 43.92 -24.67 15.90
CA VAL A 113 43.49 -23.83 17.02
C VAL A 113 44.69 -23.27 17.78
N GLN A 114 44.63 -21.98 18.10
CA GLN A 114 45.51 -21.33 19.07
C GLN A 114 44.77 -21.22 20.41
N ALA A 115 45.09 -22.12 21.35
CA ALA A 115 44.51 -22.12 22.69
C ALA A 115 45.07 -20.98 23.56
N GLY A 116 44.26 -20.41 24.45
CA GLY A 116 44.66 -19.28 25.29
C GLY A 116 44.97 -18.01 24.50
N ALA A 117 44.44 -17.89 23.28
CA ALA A 117 44.72 -16.74 22.41
C ALA A 117 44.05 -15.47 22.94
N GLU A 118 44.76 -14.36 22.89
CA GLU A 118 44.15 -13.04 22.93
C GLU A 118 43.63 -12.64 21.53
N LEU A 119 42.67 -11.73 21.50
CA LEU A 119 42.20 -11.15 20.23
C LEU A 119 43.38 -10.53 19.47
N SER A 120 43.60 -10.99 18.25
CA SER A 120 44.64 -10.52 17.33
C SER A 120 44.07 -10.37 15.91
N PRO A 121 44.51 -9.37 15.13
CA PRO A 121 44.15 -9.23 13.72
C PRO A 121 44.56 -10.43 12.84
N SER A 122 45.51 -11.26 13.28
CA SER A 122 45.97 -12.46 12.55
C SER A 122 44.99 -13.63 12.62
N LEU A 123 44.04 -13.60 13.55
CA LEU A 123 43.02 -14.64 13.67
C LEU A 123 41.96 -14.46 12.58
N GLY A 124 41.36 -15.56 12.11
CA GLY A 124 40.16 -15.48 11.30
C GLY A 124 38.88 -15.77 12.09
N VAL A 125 38.99 -16.53 13.19
CA VAL A 125 37.87 -16.78 14.12
C VAL A 125 38.35 -16.58 15.56
N TYR A 126 37.54 -15.94 16.39
CA TYR A 126 37.77 -15.80 17.82
C TYR A 126 36.61 -16.40 18.61
N CYS A 127 36.94 -17.24 19.61
CA CYS A 127 35.96 -17.90 20.47
C CYS A 127 36.11 -17.39 21.91
N MET A 128 35.02 -16.89 22.51
CA MET A 128 35.04 -16.32 23.86
C MET A 128 33.75 -16.56 24.65
N ASP A 129 33.82 -16.35 25.97
CA ASP A 129 32.62 -16.22 26.78
C ASP A 129 32.05 -14.79 26.72
N ALA A 130 30.82 -14.60 27.19
CA ALA A 130 30.10 -13.33 27.07
C ALA A 130 30.29 -12.37 28.25
N TYR A 131 31.28 -12.58 29.13
CA TYR A 131 31.39 -11.87 30.40
C TYR A 131 32.46 -10.79 30.44
N ASP A 132 33.25 -10.63 29.38
CA ASP A 132 34.29 -9.58 29.27
C ASP A 132 34.00 -8.65 28.09
N SER A 133 33.90 -7.35 28.37
CA SER A 133 33.70 -6.30 27.38
C SER A 133 34.89 -5.33 27.24
N SER A 134 36.03 -5.62 27.87
CA SER A 134 37.23 -4.75 27.85
C SER A 134 37.69 -4.43 26.42
N LYS A 135 37.67 -5.43 25.53
CA LYS A 135 38.03 -5.34 24.10
C LYS A 135 36.82 -5.27 23.16
N ALA A 136 35.64 -4.83 23.63
CA ALA A 136 34.40 -4.86 22.84
C ALA A 136 34.50 -4.08 21.53
N LYS A 137 35.14 -2.90 21.52
CA LYS A 137 35.34 -2.10 20.29
C LYS A 137 36.21 -2.85 19.27
N ASP A 138 37.30 -3.45 19.74
CA ASP A 138 38.23 -4.19 18.89
C ASP A 138 37.56 -5.43 18.29
N LEU A 139 36.73 -6.13 19.07
CA LEU A 139 35.92 -7.25 18.60
C LEU A 139 34.92 -6.84 17.53
N VAL A 140 34.23 -5.71 17.72
CA VAL A 140 33.29 -5.18 16.72
C VAL A 140 34.04 -4.83 15.43
N CYS A 141 35.21 -4.19 15.51
CA CYS A 141 36.07 -3.91 14.37
C CYS A 141 36.55 -5.20 13.67
N PHE A 142 36.96 -6.20 14.45
CA PHE A 142 37.38 -7.51 13.95
C PHE A 142 36.28 -8.20 13.13
N VAL A 143 35.07 -8.29 13.68
CA VAL A 143 33.92 -8.87 12.96
C VAL A 143 33.57 -8.03 11.75
N LYS A 144 33.45 -6.70 11.89
CA LYS A 144 33.15 -5.80 10.76
C LYS A 144 34.13 -5.98 9.61
N GLY A 145 35.41 -6.20 9.92
CA GLY A 145 36.50 -6.44 8.97
C GLY A 145 36.45 -7.78 8.23
N GLY A 146 35.69 -8.77 8.72
CA GLY A 146 35.59 -10.10 8.12
C GLY A 146 35.83 -11.26 9.08
N GLY A 147 36.20 -10.99 10.33
CA GLY A 147 36.42 -12.01 11.34
C GLY A 147 35.15 -12.74 11.76
N GLY A 148 35.30 -13.99 12.20
CA GLY A 148 34.24 -14.80 12.79
C GLY A 148 34.25 -14.74 14.32
N LEU A 149 33.09 -14.51 14.96
CA LEU A 149 32.95 -14.58 16.42
C LEU A 149 32.06 -15.75 16.83
N LEU A 150 32.58 -16.64 17.68
CA LEU A 150 31.79 -17.61 18.43
C LEU A 150 31.74 -17.16 19.90
N ILE A 151 30.55 -16.82 20.38
CA ILE A 151 30.37 -16.28 21.73
C ILE A 151 29.27 -17.02 22.48
N GLY A 152 29.55 -17.37 23.73
CA GLY A 152 28.61 -18.08 24.59
C GLY A 152 28.56 -17.49 25.98
N GLY A 153 27.37 -17.40 26.56
CA GLY A 153 27.20 -16.95 27.93
C GLY A 153 25.75 -16.96 28.34
N GLN A 154 25.50 -16.75 29.63
CA GLN A 154 24.16 -16.55 30.14
C GLN A 154 24.06 -15.21 30.88
N ALA A 155 22.99 -14.47 30.62
CA ALA A 155 22.81 -13.17 31.24
C ALA A 155 21.88 -13.21 32.46
N TRP A 156 21.23 -14.34 32.78
CA TRP A 156 20.28 -14.42 33.91
C TRP A 156 21.00 -14.32 35.26
N HIS A 157 22.20 -14.89 35.40
CA HIS A 157 23.00 -14.78 36.61
C HIS A 157 23.52 -13.36 36.78
N TRP A 158 24.02 -12.75 35.70
CA TRP A 158 24.41 -11.34 35.71
C TRP A 158 23.24 -10.45 36.11
N ALA A 159 22.05 -10.73 35.58
CA ALA A 159 20.81 -10.02 35.92
C ALA A 159 20.43 -10.14 37.39
N SER A 160 20.70 -11.28 38.04
CA SER A 160 20.43 -11.45 39.47
C SER A 160 21.25 -10.52 40.36
N GLN A 161 22.39 -10.03 39.86
CA GLN A 161 23.29 -9.12 40.56
C GLN A 161 23.09 -7.65 40.17
N HIS A 162 22.63 -7.36 38.94
CA HIS A 162 22.60 -6.01 38.38
C HIS A 162 21.19 -5.48 38.05
N GLY A 163 20.17 -6.35 38.06
CA GLY A 163 18.83 -6.05 37.56
C GLY A 163 18.59 -6.61 36.16
N LYS A 164 17.38 -7.12 35.90
CA LYS A 164 17.00 -7.70 34.59
C LYS A 164 16.78 -6.63 33.53
N GLU A 165 16.36 -5.44 33.94
CA GLU A 165 16.11 -4.27 33.09
C GLU A 165 17.39 -3.73 32.43
N LYS A 166 18.55 -3.97 33.04
CA LYS A 166 19.86 -3.50 32.54
C LYS A 166 20.53 -4.45 31.55
N VAL A 167 20.11 -5.72 31.54
CA VAL A 167 20.77 -6.79 30.76
C VAL A 167 20.94 -6.41 29.30
N LEU A 168 19.89 -5.88 28.68
CA LEU A 168 19.89 -5.67 27.23
C LEU A 168 20.98 -4.69 26.77
N PHE A 169 21.25 -3.65 27.57
CA PHE A 169 22.15 -2.56 27.19
C PHE A 169 23.49 -2.57 27.94
N GLU A 170 23.57 -3.24 29.10
CA GLU A 170 24.76 -3.22 29.97
C GLU A 170 25.50 -4.56 30.05
N PHE A 171 24.84 -5.69 29.73
CA PHE A 171 25.50 -7.00 29.78
C PHE A 171 26.73 -7.02 28.83
N PRO A 172 27.92 -7.47 29.30
CA PRO A 172 29.15 -7.41 28.51
C PRO A 172 29.02 -8.01 27.11
N GLY A 173 28.42 -9.20 27.00
CA GLY A 173 28.15 -9.89 25.73
C GLY A 173 27.31 -9.09 24.74
N ASN A 174 26.40 -8.27 25.23
CA ASN A 174 25.55 -7.41 24.39
C ASN A 174 26.33 -6.21 23.85
N GLN A 175 27.49 -5.85 24.42
CA GLN A 175 28.31 -4.75 23.88
C GLN A 175 28.96 -5.10 22.54
N MET A 176 29.14 -6.38 22.22
CA MET A 176 29.65 -6.82 20.91
C MET A 176 28.61 -7.52 20.03
N THR A 177 27.64 -8.26 20.59
CA THR A 177 26.67 -9.03 19.77
C THR A 177 25.52 -8.18 19.25
N SER A 178 25.15 -7.11 19.97
CA SER A 178 24.03 -6.24 19.61
C SER A 178 24.18 -5.56 18.25
N VAL A 179 25.41 -5.26 17.81
CA VAL A 179 25.69 -4.62 16.51
C VAL A 179 25.20 -5.47 15.34
N ALA A 180 25.18 -6.80 15.52
CA ALA A 180 24.63 -7.77 14.59
C ALA A 180 23.16 -8.13 14.89
N GLY A 181 22.53 -7.43 15.82
CA GLY A 181 21.12 -7.60 16.17
C GLY A 181 20.81 -8.88 16.95
N VAL A 182 21.76 -9.43 17.70
CA VAL A 182 21.56 -10.56 18.61
C VAL A 182 21.87 -10.10 20.04
N TYR A 183 20.98 -10.40 20.98
CA TYR A 183 21.11 -9.98 22.38
C TYR A 183 20.87 -11.16 23.32
N PHE A 184 21.67 -11.26 24.37
CA PHE A 184 21.38 -12.07 25.55
C PHE A 184 20.31 -11.38 26.40
N THR A 185 19.36 -12.16 26.94
CA THR A 185 18.32 -11.66 27.85
C THR A 185 18.47 -12.26 29.25
N GLY A 186 17.85 -11.64 30.25
CA GLY A 186 17.82 -12.15 31.63
C GLY A 186 16.84 -13.32 31.85
N ASN A 187 16.20 -13.82 30.79
CA ASN A 187 15.23 -14.92 30.89
C ASN A 187 15.95 -16.25 30.88
N THR A 188 15.56 -17.14 31.79
CA THR A 188 15.99 -18.54 31.76
C THR A 188 15.15 -19.33 30.77
N VAL A 189 15.76 -20.36 30.19
CA VAL A 189 15.08 -21.33 29.31
C VAL A 189 15.12 -22.71 29.97
N GLU A 190 14.00 -23.43 29.88
CA GLU A 190 13.91 -24.79 30.44
C GLU A 190 14.87 -25.76 29.73
N LYS A 191 15.45 -26.65 30.53
CA LYS A 191 16.30 -27.74 30.03
C LYS A 191 15.47 -28.77 29.28
N GLY A 192 16.07 -29.45 28.32
CA GLY A 192 15.42 -30.53 27.58
C GLY A 192 16.25 -31.03 26.42
N ILE A 193 15.71 -32.02 25.71
CA ILE A 193 16.28 -32.51 24.46
C ILE A 193 15.45 -31.94 23.30
N PHE A 194 16.09 -31.17 22.42
CA PHE A 194 15.40 -30.47 21.33
C PHE A 194 15.74 -31.09 19.99
N LYS A 195 14.75 -31.20 19.10
CA LYS A 195 14.94 -31.77 17.75
C LYS A 195 15.51 -30.72 16.80
N VAL A 196 16.35 -31.17 15.87
CA VAL A 196 16.80 -30.35 14.74
C VAL A 196 15.61 -30.05 13.82
N ALA A 197 15.38 -28.76 13.52
CA ALA A 197 14.33 -28.38 12.60
C ALA A 197 14.77 -28.58 11.14
N LYS A 198 13.85 -28.96 10.25
CA LYS A 198 14.14 -29.17 8.82
C LYS A 198 14.41 -27.88 8.04
N LYS A 199 14.02 -26.73 8.61
CA LYS A 199 14.12 -25.40 8.01
C LYS A 199 14.40 -24.41 9.13
N ILE A 200 14.96 -23.25 8.77
CA ILE A 200 15.16 -22.13 9.71
C ILE A 200 13.90 -21.92 10.56
N PRO A 201 14.02 -22.03 11.90
CA PRO A 201 12.92 -21.78 12.81
C PRO A 201 12.37 -20.34 12.68
N LYS A 202 11.10 -20.15 13.04
CA LYS A 202 10.49 -18.81 12.98
C LYS A 202 10.93 -18.00 14.20
N ILE A 203 11.35 -16.76 13.96
CA ILE A 203 11.66 -15.78 15.01
C ILE A 203 10.38 -15.49 15.81
N PRO A 204 10.43 -15.53 17.16
CA PRO A 204 9.31 -15.11 17.99
C PRO A 204 8.84 -13.68 17.68
N LEU A 205 7.53 -13.44 17.75
CA LEU A 205 6.97 -12.11 17.51
C LEU A 205 7.38 -11.12 18.61
N VAL A 206 7.33 -11.58 19.86
CA VAL A 206 7.65 -10.81 21.07
C VAL A 206 8.49 -11.69 21.97
N VAL A 207 9.50 -11.08 22.61
CA VAL A 207 10.35 -11.72 23.63
C VAL A 207 10.33 -10.80 24.85
N PRO A 208 9.96 -11.26 26.06
CA PRO A 208 9.98 -10.44 27.26
C PRO A 208 11.42 -10.05 27.64
N HIS A 209 11.91 -8.90 27.20
CA HIS A 209 13.31 -8.50 27.42
C HIS A 209 13.52 -7.62 28.67
N GLN A 210 12.44 -7.19 29.33
CA GLN A 210 12.43 -6.35 30.54
C GLN A 210 13.09 -4.96 30.41
N ALA A 211 13.74 -4.64 29.29
CA ALA A 211 14.14 -3.28 28.96
C ALA A 211 12.91 -2.35 28.96
N ASN A 212 13.00 -1.26 29.71
CA ASN A 212 11.87 -0.37 29.96
C ASN A 212 11.77 0.73 28.91
N LEU A 213 11.22 0.38 27.75
CA LEU A 213 10.99 1.34 26.65
C LEU A 213 9.99 2.45 27.03
N SER A 214 9.16 2.23 28.06
CA SER A 214 8.27 3.26 28.58
C SER A 214 9.04 4.40 29.25
N LEU A 215 10.13 4.11 29.98
CA LEU A 215 11.00 5.15 30.53
C LEU A 215 11.71 5.95 29.42
N ASP A 216 12.08 5.31 28.32
CA ASP A 216 12.64 6.02 27.16
C ASP A 216 11.61 6.96 26.53
N ALA A 217 10.36 6.51 26.39
CA ALA A 217 9.26 7.36 25.92
C ALA A 217 9.00 8.54 26.88
N GLU A 218 8.96 8.29 28.19
CA GLU A 218 8.83 9.33 29.23
C GLU A 218 9.97 10.34 29.18
N PHE A 219 11.21 9.89 28.93
CA PHE A 219 12.35 10.79 28.75
C PHE A 219 12.16 11.69 27.52
N LEU A 220 11.79 11.10 26.38
CA LEU A 220 11.58 11.82 25.13
C LEU A 220 10.43 12.84 25.22
N LEU A 221 9.40 12.49 25.98
CA LEU A 221 8.15 13.27 26.11
C LEU A 221 8.13 14.15 27.37
N ARG A 222 9.23 14.23 28.11
CA ARG A 222 9.35 15.05 29.32
C ARG A 222 9.03 16.52 29.02
N ASP A 223 8.11 17.09 29.79
CA ASP A 223 7.61 18.46 29.62
C ASP A 223 7.01 18.76 28.24
N VAL A 224 6.59 17.73 27.50
CA VAL A 224 5.85 17.84 26.24
C VAL A 224 4.38 17.56 26.52
N LEU A 225 3.58 18.61 26.73
CA LEU A 225 2.14 18.46 27.01
C LEU A 225 1.33 18.09 25.76
N GLU A 226 1.76 18.59 24.61
CA GLU A 226 1.07 18.44 23.33
C GLU A 226 2.12 18.35 22.20
N VAL A 227 1.89 17.44 21.27
CA VAL A 227 2.69 17.31 20.05
C VAL A 227 1.96 18.06 18.93
N ASP A 228 2.35 19.32 18.69
CA ASP A 228 1.79 20.16 17.62
C ASP A 228 2.50 19.91 16.28
N LEU A 229 1.88 19.08 15.44
CA LEU A 229 2.37 18.75 14.10
C LEU A 229 1.90 19.74 13.02
N MET A 230 1.19 20.82 13.37
CA MET A 230 0.76 21.85 12.43
C MET A 230 1.93 22.78 12.08
N THR A 231 2.88 22.26 11.33
CA THR A 231 4.15 22.91 10.99
C THR A 231 4.21 23.44 9.54
N GLY A 232 3.08 23.39 8.82
CA GLY A 232 2.96 23.76 7.41
C GLY A 232 3.10 22.58 6.43
N GLY A 233 3.45 21.40 6.92
CA GLY A 233 3.56 20.16 6.16
C GLY A 233 2.49 19.13 6.53
N ILE A 234 2.17 18.21 5.61
CA ILE A 234 1.26 17.08 5.87
C ILE A 234 2.10 15.87 6.26
N PRO A 235 1.96 15.31 7.49
CA PRO A 235 2.75 14.17 7.92
C PRO A 235 2.40 12.90 7.13
N SER A 236 3.37 11.99 7.00
CA SER A 236 3.10 10.58 6.70
C SER A 236 2.69 9.82 7.97
N THR A 237 2.48 8.51 7.86
CA THR A 237 2.29 7.61 9.02
C THR A 237 3.46 6.64 9.16
N LEU A 238 3.66 6.07 10.34
CA LEU A 238 4.75 5.13 10.62
C LEU A 238 4.22 3.70 10.83
N LEU A 239 4.98 2.74 10.31
CA LEU A 239 4.91 1.33 10.70
C LEU A 239 6.00 1.07 11.74
N VAL A 240 5.60 0.74 12.97
CA VAL A 240 6.50 0.41 14.08
C VAL A 240 6.54 -1.11 14.22
N HIS A 241 7.58 -1.74 13.65
CA HIS A 241 7.65 -3.20 13.44
C HIS A 241 8.90 -3.87 14.03
N GLY A 242 9.83 -3.13 14.61
CA GLY A 242 10.97 -3.66 15.35
C GLY A 242 10.57 -4.21 16.71
N VAL A 243 11.40 -5.08 17.31
CA VAL A 243 11.12 -5.55 18.69
C VAL A 243 11.48 -4.47 19.72
N LEU A 244 12.49 -3.64 19.42
CA LEU A 244 12.97 -2.56 20.28
C LEU A 244 12.53 -1.17 19.80
N SER A 245 11.50 -1.12 18.95
CA SER A 245 10.88 0.11 18.49
C SER A 245 9.58 0.39 19.25
N PHE A 246 9.27 1.66 19.48
CA PHE A 246 8.09 2.06 20.25
C PHE A 246 7.51 3.39 19.72
N PRO A 247 6.17 3.56 19.77
CA PRO A 247 5.53 4.80 19.36
C PRO A 247 5.69 5.89 20.42
N LEU A 248 5.80 7.15 19.97
CA LEU A 248 5.85 8.34 20.83
C LEU A 248 4.60 9.21 20.69
N CYS A 249 3.96 9.15 19.52
CA CYS A 249 2.73 9.87 19.22
C CYS A 249 1.82 8.98 18.34
N LEU A 250 0.61 8.74 18.82
CA LEU A 250 -0.45 8.02 18.11
C LEU A 250 -1.66 8.96 17.98
N ASP A 251 -2.37 8.89 16.85
CA ASP A 251 -3.66 9.55 16.73
C ASP A 251 -4.82 8.68 17.26
N SER A 252 -6.05 9.20 17.16
CA SER A 252 -7.27 8.50 17.61
C SER A 252 -7.57 7.20 16.85
N SER A 253 -6.92 6.96 15.71
CA SER A 253 -7.03 5.72 14.93
C SER A 253 -5.80 4.82 15.09
N HIS A 254 -4.99 5.07 16.12
CA HIS A 254 -3.73 4.36 16.41
C HIS A 254 -2.68 4.47 15.31
N ARG A 255 -2.74 5.49 14.43
CA ARG A 255 -1.69 5.77 13.43
C ARG A 255 -0.53 6.43 14.13
N CYS A 256 0.67 5.90 13.93
CA CYS A 256 1.88 6.42 14.54
C CYS A 256 2.45 7.59 13.73
N LEU A 257 2.76 8.70 14.42
CA LEU A 257 3.23 9.95 13.82
C LEU A 257 4.65 10.32 14.24
N LEU A 258 5.10 9.82 15.40
CA LEU A 258 6.47 9.89 15.91
C LEU A 258 6.80 8.55 16.56
N ALA A 259 8.01 8.04 16.32
CA ALA A 259 8.47 6.78 16.92
C ALA A 259 9.96 6.83 17.24
N ALA A 260 10.40 5.94 18.11
CA ALA A 260 11.81 5.72 18.42
C ALA A 260 12.15 4.23 18.43
N ALA A 261 13.44 3.93 18.36
CA ALA A 261 13.96 2.58 18.46
C ALA A 261 15.37 2.53 19.03
N HIS A 262 15.70 1.43 19.69
CA HIS A 262 17.10 1.02 19.93
C HIS A 262 17.55 0.05 18.84
N TYR A 263 18.79 0.18 18.39
CA TYR A 263 19.42 -0.79 17.50
C TYR A 263 20.93 -0.85 17.75
N GLY A 264 21.46 -2.06 17.93
CA GLY A 264 22.81 -2.24 18.42
C GLY A 264 23.00 -1.54 19.76
N ARG A 265 23.96 -0.62 19.79
CA ARG A 265 24.24 0.26 20.92
C ARG A 265 23.67 1.67 20.76
N GLY A 266 23.09 1.97 19.59
CA GLY A 266 22.59 3.29 19.24
C GLY A 266 21.08 3.40 19.33
N ARG A 267 20.62 4.58 18.93
CA ARG A 267 19.24 5.04 19.15
C ARG A 267 18.74 5.77 17.91
N VAL A 268 17.46 5.68 17.63
CA VAL A 268 16.83 6.30 16.46
C VAL A 268 15.53 6.98 16.88
N VAL A 269 15.30 8.20 16.39
CA VAL A 269 14.03 8.93 16.50
C VAL A 269 13.58 9.33 15.10
N VAL A 270 12.33 9.03 14.75
CA VAL A 270 11.76 9.27 13.42
C VAL A 270 10.58 10.23 13.52
N ALA A 271 10.62 11.27 12.68
CA ALA A 271 9.50 12.17 12.43
C ALA A 271 8.90 11.97 11.03
N THR A 272 7.59 12.20 10.92
CA THR A 272 6.80 11.96 9.69
C THR A 272 6.78 13.11 8.68
N HIS A 273 7.59 14.15 8.91
CA HIS A 273 7.82 15.28 8.01
C HIS A 273 9.14 15.98 8.42
N GLU A 274 9.91 16.52 7.47
CA GLU A 274 11.18 17.20 7.79
C GLU A 274 10.98 18.50 8.57
N SER A 275 9.88 19.22 8.31
CA SER A 275 9.54 20.46 9.04
C SER A 275 9.37 20.26 10.54
N HIS A 276 9.07 19.03 10.98
CA HIS A 276 8.98 18.70 12.40
C HIS A 276 10.35 18.80 13.09
N LEU A 277 11.44 18.58 12.34
CA LEU A 277 12.80 18.59 12.88
C LEU A 277 13.36 19.99 13.10
N PHE A 278 12.66 21.04 12.70
CA PHE A 278 13.12 22.42 12.92
C PHE A 278 11.97 23.37 13.27
N SER A 279 10.83 22.83 13.70
CA SER A 279 9.71 23.65 14.16
C SER A 279 9.94 24.10 15.61
N PRO A 280 9.84 25.40 15.93
CA PRO A 280 9.87 25.87 17.31
C PRO A 280 8.78 25.25 18.20
N LYS A 281 7.66 24.84 17.60
CA LYS A 281 6.54 24.16 18.29
C LYS A 281 6.94 22.82 18.92
N LEU A 282 7.98 22.18 18.38
CA LEU A 282 8.49 20.90 18.86
C LEU A 282 9.85 21.05 19.55
N ALA A 283 10.29 22.28 19.86
CA ALA A 283 11.64 22.54 20.38
C ALA A 283 12.00 21.69 21.60
N ARG A 284 11.11 21.61 22.61
CA ARG A 284 11.34 20.79 23.81
C ARG A 284 11.49 19.30 23.46
N PHE A 285 10.61 18.77 22.61
CA PHE A 285 10.70 17.38 22.15
C PHE A 285 12.01 17.11 21.39
N LEU A 286 12.39 17.99 20.47
CA LEU A 286 13.63 17.84 19.70
C LEU A 286 14.87 17.88 20.59
N LEU A 287 14.85 18.73 21.62
CA LEU A 287 15.93 18.80 22.60
C LEU A 287 16.05 17.50 23.40
N ASN A 288 14.93 16.98 23.91
CA ASN A 288 14.88 15.70 24.59
C ASN A 288 15.35 14.56 23.66
N ALA A 289 14.92 14.58 22.39
CA ALA A 289 15.34 13.61 21.39
C ALA A 289 16.85 13.63 21.18
N VAL A 290 17.47 14.80 20.97
CA VAL A 290 18.92 14.91 20.80
C VAL A 290 19.68 14.45 22.05
N CYS A 291 19.22 14.83 23.25
CA CYS A 291 19.82 14.37 24.50
C CYS A 291 19.72 12.86 24.68
N TRP A 292 18.57 12.26 24.35
CA TRP A 292 18.37 10.82 24.39
C TRP A 292 19.25 10.10 23.38
N LEU A 293 19.34 10.62 22.15
CA LEU A 293 20.15 10.07 21.07
C LEU A 293 21.66 10.12 21.37
N ASP A 294 22.12 11.18 22.05
CA ASP A 294 23.52 11.34 22.46
C ASP A 294 23.93 10.35 23.56
N ALA A 295 22.95 9.83 24.31
CA ALA A 295 23.16 8.87 25.39
C ALA A 295 24.22 9.31 26.42
N GLY A 296 24.33 10.63 26.67
CA GLY A 296 25.23 11.21 27.66
C GLY A 296 26.69 11.35 27.23
N ARG A 297 27.02 11.08 25.96
CA ARG A 297 28.39 11.22 25.40
C ARG A 297 28.86 12.68 25.36
N LYS A 298 27.95 13.65 25.37
CA LYS A 298 28.21 15.09 25.20
C LYS A 298 29.02 15.37 23.92
N GLY A 299 28.76 14.59 22.88
CA GLY A 299 29.48 14.67 21.62
C GLY A 299 28.93 15.74 20.68
N LEU A 300 29.47 15.78 19.47
CA LEU A 300 29.07 16.73 18.44
C LEU A 300 27.82 16.25 17.70
N VAL A 301 26.81 17.11 17.59
CA VAL A 301 25.61 16.87 16.79
C VAL A 301 25.83 17.38 15.36
N GLY A 302 25.87 16.46 14.40
CA GLY A 302 25.96 16.82 12.98
C GLY A 302 24.56 16.95 12.37
N VAL A 303 24.30 18.06 11.69
CA VAL A 303 23.02 18.35 11.05
C VAL A 303 23.23 18.45 9.55
N ASP A 304 22.48 17.65 8.77
CA ASP A 304 22.52 17.72 7.32
C ASP A 304 22.15 19.13 6.82
N PRO A 305 22.77 19.66 5.75
CA PRO A 305 22.49 20.99 5.23
C PRO A 305 21.00 21.29 4.97
N SER A 306 20.20 20.28 4.62
CA SER A 306 18.75 20.44 4.41
C SER A 306 17.99 20.83 5.69
N LEU A 307 18.55 20.53 6.87
CA LEU A 307 17.96 20.77 8.19
C LEU A 307 18.69 21.86 8.99
N LYS A 308 19.48 22.73 8.35
CA LYS A 308 20.31 23.76 9.02
C LYS A 308 19.57 24.61 10.08
N LYS A 309 18.24 24.78 9.94
CA LYS A 309 17.40 25.50 10.90
C LYS A 309 17.34 24.82 12.28
N LEU A 310 17.58 23.51 12.37
CA LEU A 310 17.66 22.77 13.62
C LEU A 310 18.83 23.27 14.50
N CYS A 311 19.98 23.63 13.91
CA CYS A 311 21.10 24.18 14.68
C CYS A 311 20.68 25.43 15.49
N SER A 312 19.87 26.30 14.89
CA SER A 312 19.38 27.51 15.56
C SER A 312 18.47 27.20 16.76
N LEU A 313 17.80 26.05 16.79
CA LEU A 313 17.00 25.61 17.93
C LEU A 313 17.84 24.96 19.04
N LEU A 314 18.97 24.33 18.67
CA LEU A 314 19.84 23.62 19.61
C LEU A 314 20.85 24.52 20.31
N SER A 315 21.32 25.58 19.63
CA SER A 315 22.36 26.49 20.15
C SER A 315 22.00 27.18 21.48
N PRO A 316 20.77 27.72 21.68
CA PRO A 316 20.42 28.40 22.94
C PRO A 316 20.49 27.50 24.18
N GLU A 317 20.38 26.18 23.98
CA GLU A 317 20.32 25.16 25.04
C GLU A 317 21.69 24.51 25.31
N GLY A 318 22.78 25.07 24.76
CA GLY A 318 24.14 24.62 25.00
C GLY A 318 24.55 23.33 24.28
N VAL A 319 23.75 22.85 23.31
CA VAL A 319 24.05 21.65 22.52
C VAL A 319 25.06 21.99 21.42
N LYS A 320 26.23 21.33 21.45
CA LYS A 320 27.27 21.49 20.42
C LYS A 320 26.78 20.89 19.09
N SER A 321 26.36 21.74 18.16
CA SER A 321 25.88 21.32 16.84
C SER A 321 26.64 22.01 15.70
N GLN A 322 26.79 21.30 14.58
CA GLN A 322 27.37 21.84 13.35
C GLN A 322 26.62 21.32 12.12
N VAL A 323 26.63 22.10 11.04
CA VAL A 323 26.13 21.62 9.76
C VAL A 323 27.21 20.77 9.09
N SER A 324 26.96 19.48 8.92
CA SER A 324 27.90 18.55 8.28
C SER A 324 27.19 17.31 7.73
N GLN A 325 27.84 16.63 6.78
CA GLN A 325 27.50 15.25 6.44
C GLN A 325 27.86 14.30 7.61
N LEU A 326 27.49 13.03 7.53
CA LEU A 326 27.85 12.05 8.54
C LEU A 326 29.39 11.92 8.60
N THR A 327 29.98 12.10 9.79
CA THR A 327 31.42 11.94 10.05
C THR A 327 31.64 11.08 11.30
N GLY A 328 32.82 10.47 11.44
CA GLY A 328 33.09 9.50 12.51
C GLY A 328 33.17 10.08 13.93
N ASN A 329 33.25 11.40 14.08
CA ASN A 329 33.36 12.10 15.36
C ASN A 329 32.01 12.56 15.93
N LEU A 330 30.90 12.30 15.24
CA LEU A 330 29.56 12.71 15.68
C LEU A 330 29.03 11.76 16.76
N SER A 331 28.26 12.29 17.70
CA SER A 331 27.47 11.46 18.62
C SER A 331 26.03 11.29 18.15
N VAL A 332 25.50 12.31 17.46
CA VAL A 332 24.15 12.34 16.87
C VAL A 332 24.26 12.88 15.45
N TYR A 333 23.53 12.26 14.53
CA TYR A 333 23.37 12.73 13.16
C TYR A 333 21.90 13.00 12.87
N CYS A 334 21.60 14.21 12.39
CA CYS A 334 20.26 14.67 12.06
C CYS A 334 20.12 14.84 10.54
N CYS A 335 19.25 14.08 9.89
CA CYS A 335 19.12 14.12 8.42
C CYS A 335 17.67 14.02 7.93
N SER A 336 17.44 14.39 6.67
CA SER A 336 16.17 14.09 6.00
C SER A 336 16.12 12.62 5.56
N SER A 337 14.92 12.13 5.24
CA SER A 337 14.68 10.75 4.79
C SER A 337 14.64 10.61 3.26
N TYR A 338 15.11 11.61 2.51
CA TYR A 338 14.99 11.66 1.04
C TYR A 338 16.16 11.03 0.27
N SER A 339 17.20 10.59 0.97
CA SER A 339 18.39 9.98 0.38
C SER A 339 18.77 8.71 1.12
N ASN A 340 19.24 7.72 0.38
CA ASN A 340 19.80 6.47 0.92
C ASN A 340 21.30 6.32 0.59
N LYS A 341 21.97 7.37 0.08
CA LYS A 341 23.38 7.31 -0.33
C LYS A 341 24.32 6.91 0.81
N GLU A 342 24.01 7.30 2.04
CA GLU A 342 24.81 7.00 3.24
C GLU A 342 24.23 5.85 4.07
N ALA A 343 23.29 5.05 3.53
CA ALA A 343 22.55 4.06 4.32
C ALA A 343 23.45 3.11 5.12
N GLU A 344 24.42 2.46 4.49
CA GLU A 344 25.35 1.55 5.18
C GLU A 344 26.19 2.25 6.25
N ARG A 345 26.57 3.51 6.02
CA ARG A 345 27.33 4.32 7.00
C ARG A 345 26.46 4.68 8.20
N ILE A 346 25.19 5.04 7.96
CA ILE A 346 24.20 5.32 9.00
C ILE A 346 23.90 4.04 9.80
N HIS A 347 23.75 2.90 9.13
CA HIS A 347 23.52 1.61 9.79
C HIS A 347 24.67 1.25 10.74
N ALA A 348 25.92 1.34 10.27
CA ALA A 348 27.09 1.09 11.11
C ALA A 348 27.21 2.12 12.25
N PHE A 349 26.97 3.41 11.95
CA PHE A 349 27.00 4.47 12.94
C PHE A 349 26.02 4.21 14.10
N VAL A 350 24.77 3.89 13.79
CA VAL A 350 23.76 3.57 14.81
C VAL A 350 24.10 2.26 15.52
N ALA A 351 24.43 1.18 14.79
CA ALA A 351 24.76 -0.11 15.40
C ALA A 351 25.89 0.01 16.44
N GLU A 352 26.91 0.83 16.16
CA GLU A 352 28.09 1.03 17.01
C GLU A 352 27.88 2.04 18.16
N GLY A 353 26.73 2.70 18.23
CA GLY A 353 26.36 3.55 19.36
C GLY A 353 25.78 4.92 18.99
N GLY A 354 25.89 5.35 17.74
CA GLY A 354 25.44 6.65 17.27
C GLY A 354 23.93 6.87 17.41
N GLY A 355 23.54 8.14 17.54
CA GLY A 355 22.14 8.57 17.57
C GLY A 355 21.67 9.10 16.22
N LEU A 356 20.55 8.62 15.69
CA LEU A 356 19.95 9.12 14.44
C LEU A 356 18.64 9.86 14.71
N LEU A 357 18.57 11.13 14.31
CA LEU A 357 17.31 11.88 14.21
C LEU A 357 16.96 12.06 12.74
N VAL A 358 15.82 11.57 12.30
CA VAL A 358 15.48 11.53 10.87
C VAL A 358 14.02 11.87 10.60
N GLY A 359 13.77 12.60 9.51
CA GLY A 359 12.44 13.13 9.21
C GLY A 359 12.14 13.24 7.72
N GLY A 360 10.88 13.06 7.35
CA GLY A 360 10.35 13.34 6.01
C GLY A 360 9.05 12.62 5.72
N GLN A 361 8.50 12.84 4.51
CA GLN A 361 7.22 12.29 4.08
C GLN A 361 7.34 11.36 2.89
N ALA A 362 6.79 10.16 3.02
CA ALA A 362 6.72 9.18 1.94
C ALA A 362 5.42 9.29 1.13
N TRP A 363 4.37 9.95 1.62
CA TRP A 363 3.10 10.10 0.86
C TRP A 363 3.29 10.88 -0.43
N TYR A 364 4.10 11.93 -0.43
CA TYR A 364 4.40 12.72 -1.62
C TYR A 364 5.22 11.89 -2.61
N TRP A 365 6.20 11.13 -2.11
CA TRP A 365 6.95 10.19 -2.95
C TRP A 365 6.02 9.14 -3.59
N ALA A 366 5.06 8.61 -2.83
CA ALA A 366 4.11 7.61 -3.30
C ALA A 366 3.16 8.18 -4.38
N SER A 367 2.75 9.45 -4.26
CA SER A 367 1.92 10.11 -5.28
C SER A 367 2.67 10.32 -6.60
N GLN A 368 4.00 10.51 -6.55
CA GLN A 368 4.87 10.58 -7.74
C GLN A 368 5.28 9.19 -8.27
N ASN A 369 5.07 8.13 -7.49
CA ASN A 369 5.51 6.77 -7.78
C ASN A 369 4.34 5.78 -7.67
N CYS A 370 3.22 6.11 -8.32
CA CYS A 370 2.01 5.29 -8.31
C CYS A 370 2.31 3.82 -8.63
N GLY A 371 1.76 2.91 -7.81
CA GLY A 371 1.98 1.46 -7.93
C GLY A 371 3.28 0.93 -7.31
N LYS A 372 4.16 1.79 -6.79
CA LYS A 372 5.35 1.37 -6.03
C LYS A 372 5.08 1.42 -4.53
N ALA A 373 5.46 0.36 -3.82
CA ALA A 373 5.32 0.29 -2.37
C ALA A 373 6.35 1.17 -1.66
N ALA A 374 5.90 2.30 -1.07
CA ALA A 374 6.76 3.24 -0.37
C ALA A 374 7.56 2.60 0.79
N VAL A 375 6.93 1.69 1.55
CA VAL A 375 7.57 0.94 2.65
C VAL A 375 8.84 0.19 2.21
N ALA A 376 8.94 -0.19 0.93
CA ALA A 376 10.07 -0.91 0.37
C ALA A 376 11.02 -0.04 -0.45
N GLN A 377 10.49 0.95 -1.17
CA GLN A 377 11.21 1.66 -2.24
C GLN A 377 11.54 3.12 -1.90
N TYR A 378 10.85 3.73 -0.93
CA TYR A 378 11.19 5.07 -0.48
C TYR A 378 12.62 5.11 0.07
N PRO A 379 13.47 6.07 -0.34
CA PRO A 379 14.88 6.12 0.07
C PRO A 379 15.09 6.03 1.58
N GLY A 380 14.30 6.76 2.37
CA GLY A 380 14.38 6.73 3.84
C GLY A 380 14.13 5.35 4.43
N ASN A 381 13.24 4.55 3.83
CA ASN A 381 12.95 3.19 4.32
C ASN A 381 14.08 2.20 4.02
N LYS A 382 14.98 2.50 3.07
CA LYS A 382 16.23 1.75 2.92
C LYS A 382 17.15 1.90 4.14
N ILE A 383 16.97 2.96 4.92
CA ILE A 383 17.67 3.19 6.18
C ILE A 383 16.84 2.62 7.35
N LEU A 384 15.57 3.02 7.45
CA LEU A 384 14.76 2.82 8.65
C LEU A 384 14.29 1.39 8.88
N ASN A 385 14.06 0.60 7.82
CA ASN A 385 13.53 -0.77 7.95
C ASN A 385 14.45 -1.65 8.83
N ARG A 386 15.78 -1.45 8.72
CA ARG A 386 16.78 -2.14 9.55
C ARG A 386 16.63 -1.84 11.04
N PHE A 387 16.12 -0.67 11.38
CA PHE A 387 15.86 -0.23 12.76
C PHE A 387 14.44 -0.58 13.23
N GLY A 388 13.64 -1.27 12.41
CA GLY A 388 12.29 -1.66 12.78
C GLY A 388 11.24 -0.56 12.62
N LEU A 389 11.52 0.47 11.82
CA LEU A 389 10.64 1.61 11.58
C LEU A 389 10.48 1.83 10.07
N SER A 390 9.29 2.22 9.61
CA SER A 390 9.09 2.61 8.21
C SER A 390 8.15 3.80 8.11
N ILE A 391 8.43 4.73 7.18
CA ILE A 391 7.54 5.82 6.80
C ILE A 391 6.64 5.34 5.68
N LEU A 392 5.33 5.33 5.89
CA LEU A 392 4.36 4.81 4.95
C LEU A 392 3.89 5.87 3.95
N GLY A 393 3.40 5.42 2.79
CA GLY A 393 2.88 6.29 1.73
C GLY A 393 1.52 6.92 2.02
N GLN A 394 0.91 6.65 3.19
CA GLN A 394 -0.34 7.30 3.58
C GLN A 394 -0.08 8.60 4.35
N SER A 395 -0.85 9.64 4.01
CA SER A 395 -0.87 10.89 4.75
C SER A 395 -1.64 10.76 6.07
N GLY A 396 -1.10 11.36 7.12
CA GLY A 396 -1.78 11.64 8.38
C GLY A 396 -2.46 13.01 8.37
N GLN A 397 -3.17 13.33 9.44
CA GLN A 397 -3.73 14.66 9.64
C GLN A 397 -2.69 15.53 10.36
N ALA A 398 -2.41 16.73 9.83
CA ALA A 398 -1.64 17.73 10.56
C ALA A 398 -2.54 18.30 11.67
N ALA A 399 -2.36 17.80 12.88
CA ALA A 399 -3.14 18.19 14.04
C ALA A 399 -2.28 18.19 15.30
N LYS A 400 -2.89 18.66 16.38
CA LYS A 400 -2.34 18.56 17.72
C LYS A 400 -2.72 17.21 18.32
N HIS A 401 -1.74 16.51 18.84
CA HIS A 401 -1.92 15.17 19.41
C HIS A 401 -1.41 15.13 20.84
N ARG A 402 -2.04 14.30 21.67
CA ARG A 402 -1.48 13.97 22.97
C ARG A 402 -0.29 13.03 22.79
N PRO A 403 0.80 13.25 23.53
CA PRO A 403 1.89 12.29 23.56
C PRO A 403 1.39 10.93 24.09
N VAL A 404 2.10 9.87 23.74
CA VAL A 404 1.81 8.52 24.26
C VAL A 404 2.00 8.53 25.78
N GLY A 405 0.94 8.25 26.54
CA GLY A 405 0.96 8.21 28.00
C GLY A 405 1.46 6.87 28.57
N PRO A 406 1.50 6.69 29.90
CA PRO A 406 1.80 5.39 30.51
C PRO A 406 0.72 4.36 30.16
N GLY A 407 1.12 3.11 29.88
CA GLY A 407 0.21 2.00 29.60
C GLY A 407 0.52 1.23 28.33
N GLU A 408 -0.39 0.33 27.95
CA GLU A 408 -0.26 -0.49 26.75
C GLU A 408 -0.73 0.24 25.49
N HIS A 409 0.16 0.36 24.51
CA HIS A 409 -0.13 1.02 23.24
C HIS A 409 -0.03 0.06 22.06
N TYR A 410 -0.62 0.48 20.94
CA TYR A 410 -0.55 -0.27 19.70
C TYR A 410 0.90 -0.42 19.24
N HIS A 411 1.30 -1.67 18.97
CA HIS A 411 2.56 -2.03 18.35
C HIS A 411 2.33 -3.25 17.44
N PHE A 412 2.83 -3.21 16.21
CA PHE A 412 2.49 -4.20 15.18
C PHE A 412 2.69 -5.65 15.63
N ARG A 413 3.88 -5.97 16.15
CA ARG A 413 4.20 -7.34 16.60
C ARG A 413 3.35 -7.81 17.77
N LYS A 414 2.97 -6.89 18.66
CA LYS A 414 2.13 -7.18 19.83
C LYS A 414 0.70 -7.46 19.39
N ALA A 415 0.14 -6.58 18.57
CA ALA A 415 -1.19 -6.76 17.98
C ALA A 415 -1.29 -8.05 17.18
N LEU A 416 -0.26 -8.37 16.37
CA LEU A 416 -0.21 -9.62 15.60
C LEU A 416 -0.12 -10.86 16.50
N LEU A 417 0.64 -10.81 17.61
CA LEU A 417 0.71 -11.92 18.56
C LEU A 417 -0.65 -12.18 19.22
N LEU A 418 -1.31 -11.13 19.72
CA LEU A 418 -2.64 -11.21 20.33
C LEU A 418 -3.64 -11.77 19.31
N PHE A 419 -3.67 -11.23 18.10
CA PHE A 419 -4.53 -11.68 17.02
C PHE A 419 -4.29 -13.16 16.68
N SER A 420 -3.03 -13.55 16.47
CA SER A 420 -2.70 -14.94 16.13
C SER A 420 -3.06 -15.93 17.24
N THR A 421 -3.06 -15.50 18.50
CA THR A 421 -3.38 -16.35 19.65
C THR A 421 -4.89 -16.50 19.82
N GLN A 422 -5.63 -15.39 19.82
CA GLN A 422 -7.09 -15.39 20.04
C GLN A 422 -7.82 -16.06 18.87
N VAL A 423 -7.42 -15.76 17.63
CA VAL A 423 -8.00 -16.40 16.44
C VAL A 423 -7.67 -17.90 16.40
N HIS A 424 -6.47 -18.31 16.85
CA HIS A 424 -6.10 -19.73 16.89
C HIS A 424 -6.95 -20.53 17.89
N LYS A 425 -7.30 -19.94 19.02
CA LYS A 425 -8.11 -20.60 20.06
C LYS A 425 -9.61 -20.48 19.83
N CYS A 426 -10.05 -19.83 18.75
CA CYS A 426 -11.45 -19.47 18.52
C CYS A 426 -12.08 -18.70 19.69
N GLU A 427 -11.28 -17.93 20.42
CA GLU A 427 -11.74 -17.09 21.53
C GLU A 427 -12.42 -15.83 20.99
N GLU A 428 -13.33 -15.24 21.78
CA GLU A 428 -13.81 -13.88 21.50
C GLU A 428 -12.65 -12.89 21.57
N LEU A 429 -12.65 -11.91 20.66
CA LEU A 429 -11.64 -10.87 20.68
C LEU A 429 -11.77 -10.08 21.98
N THR A 430 -10.66 -9.82 22.67
CA THR A 430 -10.65 -9.03 23.92
C THR A 430 -9.92 -7.69 23.74
N GLU A 431 -10.13 -6.76 24.67
CA GLU A 431 -9.34 -5.52 24.69
C GLU A 431 -7.86 -5.81 25.00
N PRO A 432 -6.91 -5.06 24.42
CA PRO A 432 -7.08 -3.90 23.53
C PRO A 432 -7.24 -4.25 22.04
N LEU A 433 -7.25 -5.55 21.67
CA LEU A 433 -7.18 -5.98 20.27
C LEU A 433 -8.38 -5.52 19.44
N LYS A 434 -9.59 -5.44 20.02
CA LYS A 434 -10.80 -5.00 19.30
C LYS A 434 -10.61 -3.64 18.64
N HIS A 435 -9.98 -2.69 19.34
CA HIS A 435 -9.71 -1.35 18.82
C HIS A 435 -8.53 -1.31 17.83
N TRP A 436 -7.69 -2.35 17.80
CA TRP A 436 -6.48 -2.40 16.99
C TRP A 436 -6.65 -3.09 15.64
N LEU A 437 -7.77 -3.77 15.38
CA LEU A 437 -7.97 -4.61 14.18
C LEU A 437 -7.76 -3.84 12.87
N HIS A 438 -8.32 -2.64 12.75
CA HIS A 438 -8.18 -1.87 11.51
C HIS A 438 -6.73 -1.48 11.25
N ARG A 439 -6.03 -1.01 12.28
CA ARG A 439 -4.62 -0.65 12.20
C ARG A 439 -3.74 -1.88 11.91
N LEU A 440 -4.06 -3.01 12.54
CA LEU A 440 -3.39 -4.28 12.28
C LEU A 440 -3.53 -4.73 10.83
N ALA A 441 -4.73 -4.61 10.24
CA ALA A 441 -4.92 -4.91 8.81
C ALA A 441 -4.02 -4.04 7.92
N GLN A 442 -3.99 -2.72 8.18
CA GLN A 442 -3.16 -1.77 7.43
C GLN A 442 -1.65 -2.05 7.58
N ASP A 443 -1.19 -2.40 8.79
CA ASP A 443 0.22 -2.72 9.03
C ASP A 443 0.61 -4.08 8.49
N CYS A 444 -0.28 -5.08 8.50
CA CYS A 444 -0.07 -6.34 7.80
C CYS A 444 0.13 -6.10 6.30
N ALA A 445 -0.72 -5.28 5.68
CA ALA A 445 -0.59 -4.93 4.27
C ALA A 445 0.73 -4.21 3.97
N ALA A 446 1.07 -3.18 4.74
CA ALA A 446 2.32 -2.46 4.58
C ALA A 446 3.53 -3.38 4.78
N PHE A 447 3.54 -4.21 5.83
CA PHE A 447 4.67 -5.08 6.14
C PHE A 447 4.93 -6.11 5.04
N LEU A 448 3.88 -6.70 4.45
CA LEU A 448 4.00 -7.71 3.39
C LEU A 448 4.68 -7.17 2.13
N HIS A 449 4.66 -5.86 1.91
CA HIS A 449 5.39 -5.25 0.80
C HIS A 449 6.89 -5.05 1.08
N ILE A 450 7.37 -5.24 2.31
CA ILE A 450 8.80 -5.22 2.61
C ILE A 450 9.45 -6.47 2.00
N PRO A 451 10.51 -6.36 1.19
CA PRO A 451 11.12 -7.51 0.55
C PRO A 451 11.66 -8.51 1.59
N ALA A 452 11.11 -9.73 1.56
CA ALA A 452 11.53 -10.82 2.43
C ALA A 452 12.63 -11.71 1.82
N HIS A 453 12.94 -11.55 0.52
CA HIS A 453 13.98 -12.31 -0.14
C HIS A 453 15.35 -11.99 0.48
N ASP A 454 16.10 -13.02 0.85
CA ASP A 454 17.39 -12.92 1.54
C ASP A 454 17.41 -12.18 2.90
N CYS A 455 16.25 -11.84 3.47
CA CYS A 455 16.13 -11.29 4.82
C CYS A 455 15.40 -12.28 5.75
N PRO A 456 16.14 -13.09 6.54
CA PRO A 456 15.56 -14.09 7.44
C PRO A 456 14.52 -13.51 8.41
N ALA A 457 14.73 -12.29 8.90
CA ALA A 457 13.82 -11.64 9.83
C ALA A 457 12.43 -11.40 9.21
N TYR A 458 12.39 -10.85 7.99
CA TYR A 458 11.14 -10.56 7.29
C TYR A 458 10.52 -11.83 6.70
N ALA A 459 11.33 -12.74 6.18
CA ALA A 459 10.87 -14.06 5.73
C ALA A 459 10.18 -14.84 6.85
N SER A 460 10.68 -14.74 8.09
CA SER A 460 10.02 -15.33 9.26
C SER A 460 8.63 -14.74 9.49
N LEU A 461 8.48 -13.42 9.44
CA LEU A 461 7.19 -12.74 9.63
C LEU A 461 6.20 -13.06 8.51
N HIS A 462 6.62 -13.07 7.24
CA HIS A 462 5.78 -13.52 6.11
C HIS A 462 5.29 -14.94 6.34
N ARG A 463 6.16 -15.86 6.80
CA ARG A 463 5.79 -17.24 7.14
C ARG A 463 4.86 -17.32 8.34
N ILE A 464 4.88 -16.37 9.27
CA ILE A 464 3.93 -16.31 10.40
C ILE A 464 2.56 -15.89 9.87
N LEU A 465 2.49 -14.78 9.12
CA LEU A 465 1.26 -14.26 8.50
C LEU A 465 0.59 -15.30 7.59
N THR A 466 1.37 -15.95 6.72
CA THR A 466 0.89 -17.04 5.87
C THR A 466 0.32 -18.19 6.69
N LYS A 467 0.97 -18.57 7.80
CA LYS A 467 0.50 -19.65 8.68
C LYS A 467 -0.77 -19.28 9.44
N VAL A 468 -0.92 -18.01 9.84
CA VAL A 468 -2.17 -17.51 10.45
C VAL A 468 -3.30 -17.68 9.43
N LEU A 469 -3.11 -17.17 8.20
CA LEU A 469 -4.13 -17.27 7.16
C LEU A 469 -4.47 -18.72 6.78
N GLN A 470 -3.48 -19.58 6.55
CA GLN A 470 -3.68 -20.99 6.20
C GLN A 470 -4.46 -21.78 7.26
N ARG A 471 -4.35 -21.38 8.54
CA ARG A 471 -5.08 -22.00 9.65
C ARG A 471 -6.52 -21.49 9.77
N CYS A 472 -6.73 -20.20 9.51
CA CYS A 472 -8.03 -19.56 9.67
C CYS A 472 -8.92 -19.73 8.42
N GLY A 473 -8.30 -19.95 7.26
CA GLY A 473 -8.96 -19.87 5.97
C GLY A 473 -9.19 -18.42 5.52
N ILE A 474 -9.59 -18.26 4.27
CA ILE A 474 -10.02 -16.99 3.71
C ILE A 474 -11.50 -16.81 4.06
N PRO A 475 -11.90 -15.71 4.72
CA PRO A 475 -13.29 -15.48 5.06
C PRO A 475 -14.18 -15.42 3.81
N LYS A 476 -15.38 -16.00 3.90
CA LYS A 476 -16.42 -15.81 2.87
C LYS A 476 -16.96 -14.39 3.01
N VAL A 477 -17.02 -13.65 1.90
CA VAL A 477 -17.57 -12.30 1.85
C VAL A 477 -18.53 -12.20 0.67
N SER A 478 -19.75 -11.71 0.91
CA SER A 478 -20.79 -11.54 -0.12
C SER A 478 -21.83 -10.51 0.34
N ARG A 479 -22.78 -10.14 -0.54
CA ARG A 479 -23.97 -9.33 -0.17
C ARG A 479 -24.74 -9.91 1.03
N HIS A 480 -24.80 -11.24 1.15
CA HIS A 480 -25.54 -11.94 2.19
C HIS A 480 -24.69 -12.28 3.42
N CYS A 481 -23.37 -12.14 3.33
CA CYS A 481 -22.43 -12.34 4.42
C CYS A 481 -21.41 -11.19 4.40
N PRO A 482 -21.84 -9.97 4.79
CA PRO A 482 -20.97 -8.82 4.77
C PRO A 482 -19.96 -8.86 5.93
N VAL A 483 -18.80 -8.29 5.69
CA VAL A 483 -17.69 -8.21 6.65
C VAL A 483 -17.54 -6.78 7.15
N GLN A 484 -17.63 -6.57 8.46
CA GLN A 484 -17.41 -5.27 9.07
C GLN A 484 -15.92 -4.89 9.05
N LYS A 485 -15.61 -3.60 8.83
CA LYS A 485 -14.22 -3.10 8.73
C LYS A 485 -13.34 -3.43 9.94
N ASN A 486 -13.92 -3.40 11.14
CA ASN A 486 -13.22 -3.66 12.41
C ASN A 486 -13.51 -5.09 12.90
N SER A 487 -13.28 -6.10 12.05
CA SER A 487 -13.53 -7.51 12.36
C SER A 487 -12.28 -8.35 12.11
N LYS A 488 -12.25 -9.57 12.66
CA LYS A 488 -11.18 -10.53 12.37
C LYS A 488 -11.18 -10.93 10.89
N GLU A 489 -12.36 -11.02 10.28
CA GLU A 489 -12.55 -11.34 8.87
C GLU A 489 -11.93 -10.26 7.97
N ALA A 490 -12.08 -8.98 8.31
CA ALA A 490 -11.46 -7.89 7.55
C ALA A 490 -9.93 -7.96 7.57
N VAL A 491 -9.33 -8.28 8.73
CA VAL A 491 -7.87 -8.49 8.85
C VAL A 491 -7.43 -9.66 7.97
N LEU A 492 -8.15 -10.78 8.01
CA LEU A 492 -7.82 -11.98 7.21
C LEU A 492 -7.99 -11.74 5.70
N LEU A 493 -9.04 -11.04 5.26
CA LEU A 493 -9.25 -10.67 3.86
C LEU A 493 -8.14 -9.76 3.33
N CYS A 494 -7.75 -8.77 4.14
CA CYS A 494 -6.62 -7.88 3.81
C CYS A 494 -5.33 -8.68 3.69
N MET A 495 -5.00 -9.52 4.70
CA MET A 495 -3.82 -10.39 4.65
C MET A 495 -3.81 -11.32 3.44
N ALA A 496 -4.96 -11.91 3.08
CA ALA A 496 -5.08 -12.81 1.93
C ALA A 496 -4.81 -12.09 0.61
N THR A 497 -5.41 -10.92 0.44
CA THR A 497 -5.19 -10.08 -0.75
C THR A 497 -3.71 -9.75 -0.88
N GLU A 498 -3.08 -9.24 0.17
CA GLU A 498 -1.69 -8.76 0.14
C GLU A 498 -0.66 -9.90 -0.02
N LEU A 499 -0.90 -11.04 0.61
CA LEU A 499 -0.10 -12.25 0.38
C LEU A 499 -0.20 -12.70 -1.08
N SER A 500 -1.39 -12.65 -1.68
CA SER A 500 -1.55 -13.02 -3.10
C SER A 500 -0.79 -12.10 -4.06
N LEU A 501 -0.57 -10.82 -3.69
CA LEU A 501 0.19 -9.87 -4.49
C LEU A 501 1.71 -10.13 -4.44
N THR A 502 2.19 -10.76 -3.37
CA THR A 502 3.63 -10.96 -3.09
C THR A 502 4.10 -12.39 -3.34
N MET A 503 3.18 -13.36 -3.38
CA MET A 503 3.48 -14.74 -3.73
C MET A 503 3.40 -14.98 -5.25
N THR A 504 4.25 -15.86 -5.76
CA THR A 504 4.25 -16.27 -7.18
C THR A 504 3.09 -17.21 -7.52
N ASP A 505 2.52 -17.90 -6.53
CA ASP A 505 1.39 -18.82 -6.70
C ASP A 505 0.36 -18.61 -5.57
N SER A 506 -0.83 -18.11 -5.93
CA SER A 506 -1.92 -17.89 -4.97
C SER A 506 -2.70 -19.17 -4.65
N ALA A 507 -2.54 -20.26 -5.42
CA ALA A 507 -3.24 -21.52 -5.17
C ALA A 507 -2.88 -22.11 -3.79
N ALA A 508 -1.64 -21.89 -3.36
CA ALA A 508 -1.14 -22.25 -2.03
C ALA A 508 -1.91 -21.60 -0.86
N LEU A 509 -2.66 -20.51 -1.12
CA LEU A 509 -3.50 -19.82 -0.14
C LEU A 509 -4.93 -20.36 -0.11
N VAL A 510 -5.46 -20.78 -1.27
CA VAL A 510 -6.87 -21.16 -1.43
C VAL A 510 -7.12 -22.62 -1.05
N GLN A 511 -6.09 -23.47 -1.00
CA GLN A 511 -6.20 -24.91 -0.72
C GLN A 511 -7.21 -25.64 -1.63
N LYS A 512 -7.59 -25.06 -2.77
CA LYS A 512 -8.43 -25.69 -3.80
C LYS A 512 -7.53 -26.34 -4.84
N CYS A 513 -7.87 -27.55 -5.27
CA CYS A 513 -7.28 -28.15 -6.46
C CYS A 513 -7.70 -27.34 -7.71
N ALA A 514 -6.79 -27.24 -8.69
CA ALA A 514 -7.03 -26.59 -9.98
C ALA A 514 -7.97 -27.42 -10.89
N ALA A 515 -9.12 -27.85 -10.36
CA ALA A 515 -10.11 -28.60 -11.12
C ALA A 515 -10.91 -27.65 -12.02
N GLY A 516 -10.94 -27.93 -13.33
CA GLY A 516 -11.78 -27.20 -14.30
C GLY A 516 -11.07 -26.11 -15.12
N VAL A 517 -9.75 -25.95 -14.99
CA VAL A 517 -8.97 -25.08 -15.89
C VAL A 517 -8.84 -25.74 -17.26
N CYS A 518 -9.04 -24.97 -18.32
CA CYS A 518 -8.75 -25.46 -19.66
C CYS A 518 -7.24 -25.75 -19.77
N ALA A 519 -6.87 -27.02 -20.04
CA ALA A 519 -5.46 -27.41 -20.17
C ALA A 519 -4.79 -26.84 -21.43
N LEU A 520 -5.55 -26.28 -22.38
CA LEU A 520 -5.04 -25.79 -23.66
C LEU A 520 -4.86 -24.26 -23.67
N PRO A 521 -3.71 -23.76 -24.15
CA PRO A 521 -3.49 -22.33 -24.39
C PRO A 521 -4.54 -21.75 -25.35
N ILE A 522 -5.00 -20.53 -25.09
CA ILE A 522 -5.94 -19.81 -25.96
C ILE A 522 -5.26 -18.56 -26.50
N THR A 523 -5.17 -18.45 -27.84
CA THR A 523 -4.64 -17.26 -28.51
C THR A 523 -5.77 -16.31 -28.91
N VAL A 524 -5.60 -15.03 -28.59
CA VAL A 524 -6.51 -13.94 -28.94
C VAL A 524 -5.76 -12.83 -29.67
N GLU A 525 -6.38 -12.28 -30.70
CA GLU A 525 -5.86 -11.11 -31.42
C GLU A 525 -6.28 -9.83 -30.71
N ILE A 526 -5.30 -9.02 -30.30
CA ILE A 526 -5.52 -7.77 -29.57
C ILE A 526 -5.06 -6.59 -30.42
N ASP A 527 -5.90 -5.57 -30.57
CA ASP A 527 -5.49 -4.32 -31.20
C ASP A 527 -4.68 -3.45 -30.23
N GLY A 528 -3.37 -3.45 -30.42
CA GLY A 528 -2.39 -2.64 -29.72
C GLY A 528 -2.27 -1.21 -30.26
N THR A 529 -3.05 -0.80 -31.27
CA THR A 529 -3.12 0.61 -31.68
C THR A 529 -4.07 1.38 -30.76
N ASN A 530 -3.62 2.53 -30.24
CA ASN A 530 -4.41 3.37 -29.35
C ASN A 530 -4.02 4.85 -29.46
N PRO A 531 -4.66 5.64 -30.35
CA PRO A 531 -4.34 7.05 -30.55
C PRO A 531 -4.83 7.96 -29.39
N GLY A 532 -5.74 7.46 -28.54
CA GLY A 532 -6.32 8.21 -27.43
C GLY A 532 -5.59 8.00 -26.10
N LYS A 533 -6.33 8.25 -25.00
CA LYS A 533 -5.90 7.89 -23.64
C LYS A 533 -5.76 6.37 -23.50
N MET A 534 -5.06 5.91 -22.46
CA MET A 534 -4.90 4.47 -22.14
C MET A 534 -6.25 3.72 -22.22
N ALA A 535 -6.26 2.53 -22.80
CA ALA A 535 -7.49 1.80 -23.10
C ALA A 535 -7.39 0.31 -22.76
N TRP A 536 -8.53 -0.30 -22.38
CA TRP A 536 -8.62 -1.72 -22.08
C TRP A 536 -9.13 -2.50 -23.30
N ARG A 537 -8.42 -3.55 -23.68
CA ARG A 537 -8.83 -4.52 -24.71
C ARG A 537 -9.33 -5.79 -24.03
N SER A 538 -10.57 -6.15 -24.33
CA SER A 538 -11.20 -7.38 -23.85
C SER A 538 -10.62 -8.59 -24.54
N THR A 539 -10.33 -9.65 -23.79
CA THR A 539 -9.83 -10.92 -24.34
C THR A 539 -10.94 -11.97 -24.51
N GLY A 540 -12.09 -11.80 -23.85
CA GLY A 540 -13.11 -12.84 -23.73
C GLY A 540 -12.66 -14.04 -22.87
N LEU A 541 -11.61 -13.87 -22.07
CA LEU A 541 -11.07 -14.88 -21.16
C LEU A 541 -11.25 -14.46 -19.71
N TYR A 542 -11.37 -15.45 -18.83
CA TYR A 542 -11.51 -15.30 -17.39
C TYR A 542 -10.50 -16.17 -16.67
N LEU A 543 -9.78 -15.61 -15.71
CA LEU A 543 -8.92 -16.36 -14.80
C LEU A 543 -9.74 -16.84 -13.60
N PRO A 544 -9.87 -18.15 -13.36
CA PRO A 544 -10.54 -18.66 -12.17
C PRO A 544 -9.87 -18.21 -10.86
N GLU A 545 -10.66 -18.12 -9.79
CA GLU A 545 -10.21 -17.78 -8.43
C GLU A 545 -8.98 -18.61 -8.01
N GLY A 546 -7.93 -17.95 -7.51
CA GLY A 546 -6.73 -18.59 -6.99
C GLY A 546 -5.75 -19.13 -8.02
N HIS A 547 -6.03 -18.98 -9.32
CA HIS A 547 -5.19 -19.53 -10.38
C HIS A 547 -4.14 -18.53 -10.87
N THR A 548 -3.15 -19.06 -11.61
CA THR A 548 -2.12 -18.30 -12.30
C THR A 548 -2.32 -18.40 -13.80
N ALA A 549 -2.33 -17.26 -14.48
CA ALA A 549 -2.28 -17.20 -15.93
C ALA A 549 -0.82 -17.07 -16.40
N VAL A 550 -0.45 -17.80 -17.45
CA VAL A 550 0.80 -17.57 -18.18
C VAL A 550 0.46 -16.92 -19.51
N ILE A 551 0.96 -15.70 -19.71
CA ILE A 551 0.65 -14.85 -20.85
C ILE A 551 1.89 -14.77 -21.72
N THR A 552 1.76 -15.29 -22.95
CA THR A 552 2.80 -15.27 -23.96
C THR A 552 2.51 -14.16 -24.96
N CYS A 553 3.42 -13.19 -25.04
CA CYS A 553 3.37 -12.04 -25.93
C CYS A 553 4.53 -12.08 -26.95
N PRO A 554 4.34 -11.55 -28.17
CA PRO A 554 5.42 -11.34 -29.13
C PRO A 554 6.50 -10.40 -28.58
N CYS A 555 7.74 -10.53 -29.08
CA CYS A 555 8.86 -9.67 -28.63
C CYS A 555 8.57 -8.17 -28.73
N LEU A 556 7.85 -7.74 -29.78
CA LEU A 556 7.52 -6.34 -30.03
C LEU A 556 6.64 -5.69 -28.93
N VAL A 557 5.94 -6.50 -28.14
CA VAL A 557 5.09 -6.02 -27.03
C VAL A 557 5.89 -5.80 -25.75
N VAL A 558 7.02 -6.52 -25.60
CA VAL A 558 7.82 -6.49 -24.38
C VAL A 558 8.44 -5.11 -24.21
N GLY A 559 8.16 -4.45 -23.08
CA GLY A 559 8.64 -3.09 -22.82
C GLY A 559 7.91 -1.98 -23.58
N ALA A 560 6.90 -2.30 -24.41
CA ALA A 560 6.09 -1.31 -25.13
C ALA A 560 5.03 -0.62 -24.23
N GLY A 561 5.09 -0.82 -22.92
CA GLY A 561 4.20 -0.20 -21.92
C GLY A 561 2.83 -0.88 -21.77
N LEU A 562 2.60 -2.04 -22.41
CA LEU A 562 1.38 -2.81 -22.22
C LEU A 562 1.32 -3.43 -20.82
N LYS A 563 0.11 -3.55 -20.28
CA LYS A 563 -0.14 -4.24 -19.00
C LYS A 563 -1.20 -5.30 -19.17
N VAL A 564 -1.11 -6.35 -18.38
CA VAL A 564 -2.20 -7.30 -18.17
C VAL A 564 -2.99 -6.84 -16.96
N GLN A 565 -4.31 -6.90 -17.04
CA GLN A 565 -5.19 -6.74 -15.90
C GLN A 565 -6.12 -7.95 -15.75
N ILE A 566 -6.32 -8.41 -14.52
CA ILE A 566 -7.33 -9.39 -14.14
C ILE A 566 -8.34 -8.69 -13.23
N GLY A 567 -9.62 -8.83 -13.58
CA GLY A 567 -10.73 -8.17 -12.90
C GLY A 567 -11.13 -6.85 -13.55
N CYS A 568 -12.42 -6.51 -13.44
CA CYS A 568 -13.03 -5.31 -14.01
C CYS A 568 -13.46 -4.27 -12.95
N HIS A 569 -13.62 -4.68 -11.68
CA HIS A 569 -14.13 -3.82 -10.61
C HIS A 569 -13.03 -2.95 -10.00
N THR A 570 -12.89 -1.72 -10.49
CA THR A 570 -11.77 -0.82 -10.14
C THR A 570 -11.85 -0.20 -8.75
N ASP A 571 -13.00 -0.29 -8.10
CA ASP A 571 -13.24 0.37 -6.82
C ASP A 571 -12.49 -0.28 -5.66
N ASP A 572 -11.73 0.55 -4.95
CA ASP A 572 -11.08 0.22 -3.68
C ASP A 572 -12.05 0.49 -2.51
N LEU A 573 -12.54 -0.58 -1.91
CA LEU A 573 -13.48 -0.53 -0.79
C LEU A 573 -12.78 -0.54 0.58
N SER A 574 -11.46 -0.36 0.67
CA SER A 574 -10.68 -0.40 1.93
C SER A 574 -11.17 0.60 3.00
N HIS A 575 -11.87 1.65 2.57
CA HIS A 575 -12.44 2.66 3.46
C HIS A 575 -13.90 2.41 3.86
N ALA A 576 -14.58 1.46 3.22
CA ALA A 576 -15.98 1.13 3.48
C ALA A 576 -16.17 0.61 4.92
N LYS A 577 -17.28 0.99 5.56
CA LYS A 577 -17.63 0.51 6.91
C LYS A 577 -17.92 -1.00 6.92
N GLU A 578 -18.48 -1.46 5.82
CA GLU A 578 -18.90 -2.84 5.59
C GLU A 578 -18.46 -3.27 4.18
N LEU A 579 -18.00 -4.51 4.06
CA LEU A 579 -17.50 -5.12 2.83
C LEU A 579 -18.45 -6.24 2.39
N LYS A 580 -19.02 -6.14 1.19
CA LYS A 580 -19.84 -7.16 0.51
C LYS A 580 -19.04 -7.96 -0.51
N ARG A 581 -17.79 -7.57 -0.77
CA ARG A 581 -16.75 -8.32 -1.47
C ARG A 581 -15.39 -7.97 -0.89
N ALA A 582 -14.34 -8.66 -1.32
CA ALA A 582 -12.97 -8.25 -0.99
C ALA A 582 -12.71 -6.80 -1.46
N PRO A 583 -11.89 -6.02 -0.72
CA PRO A 583 -11.81 -4.58 -0.92
C PRO A 583 -11.21 -4.19 -2.27
N VAL A 584 -10.16 -4.90 -2.70
CA VAL A 584 -9.50 -4.74 -4.00
C VAL A 584 -9.46 -6.09 -4.68
N VAL A 585 -10.09 -6.19 -5.86
CA VAL A 585 -10.22 -7.45 -6.62
C VAL A 585 -9.58 -7.37 -8.01
N VAL A 586 -8.86 -6.28 -8.30
CA VAL A 586 -8.13 -6.10 -9.56
C VAL A 586 -6.65 -6.37 -9.33
N ARG A 587 -6.04 -7.12 -10.25
CA ARG A 587 -4.60 -7.36 -10.31
C ARG A 587 -4.05 -6.88 -11.64
N THR A 588 -2.96 -6.11 -11.60
CA THR A 588 -2.26 -5.65 -12.80
C THR A 588 -0.79 -6.05 -12.78
N CYS A 589 -0.22 -6.32 -13.95
CA CYS A 589 1.24 -6.46 -14.13
C CYS A 589 1.67 -5.89 -15.47
N ASP A 590 2.84 -5.26 -15.51
CA ASP A 590 3.44 -4.82 -16.77
C ASP A 590 3.91 -6.04 -17.59
N VAL A 591 3.83 -5.96 -18.92
CA VAL A 591 4.38 -7.00 -19.82
C VAL A 591 5.90 -6.78 -19.96
N ALA A 592 6.63 -7.29 -18.97
CA ALA A 592 8.08 -7.08 -18.84
C ALA A 592 8.94 -8.12 -19.58
N CYS A 593 8.37 -9.27 -19.94
CA CYS A 593 9.02 -10.32 -20.70
C CYS A 593 8.02 -11.05 -21.61
N GLN A 594 8.51 -11.89 -22.53
CA GLN A 594 7.65 -12.60 -23.48
C GLN A 594 6.68 -13.57 -22.81
N LYS A 595 7.09 -14.21 -21.70
CA LYS A 595 6.24 -15.11 -20.92
C LYS A 595 6.05 -14.54 -19.53
N GLN A 596 4.94 -13.85 -19.32
CA GLN A 596 4.60 -13.22 -18.06
C GLN A 596 3.62 -14.09 -17.28
N SER A 597 3.95 -14.44 -16.04
CA SER A 597 3.00 -15.10 -15.12
C SER A 597 2.30 -14.06 -14.24
N ILE A 598 1.00 -14.23 -14.03
CA ILE A 598 0.19 -13.39 -13.15
C ILE A 598 -0.81 -14.25 -12.38
N SER A 599 -0.73 -14.19 -11.05
CA SER A 599 -1.66 -14.86 -10.15
C SER A 599 -2.68 -13.87 -9.61
N CYS A 600 -3.93 -14.30 -9.46
CA CYS A 600 -4.97 -13.49 -8.84
C CYS A 600 -5.81 -14.35 -7.89
N LEU A 601 -5.86 -13.95 -6.61
CA LEU A 601 -6.64 -14.65 -5.61
C LEU A 601 -8.12 -14.69 -5.96
N TRP A 602 -8.69 -13.57 -6.41
CA TRP A 602 -10.13 -13.41 -6.61
C TRP A 602 -10.62 -13.84 -7.99
N GLY A 603 -9.70 -14.08 -8.93
CA GLY A 603 -10.02 -14.30 -10.33
C GLY A 603 -10.59 -13.04 -11.01
N GLY A 604 -10.94 -13.15 -12.29
CA GLY A 604 -11.47 -12.01 -13.04
C GLY A 604 -11.34 -12.15 -14.55
N LEU A 605 -12.08 -11.31 -15.28
CA LEU A 605 -11.88 -11.14 -16.72
C LEU A 605 -10.46 -10.65 -17.00
N ILE A 606 -9.85 -11.15 -18.06
CA ILE A 606 -8.48 -10.80 -18.46
C ILE A 606 -8.56 -9.69 -19.51
N TYR A 607 -7.82 -8.61 -19.27
CA TYR A 607 -7.73 -7.45 -20.14
C TYR A 607 -6.28 -7.17 -20.50
N ILE A 608 -6.07 -6.64 -21.70
CA ILE A 608 -4.80 -6.04 -22.10
C ILE A 608 -4.97 -4.52 -22.11
N ILE A 609 -4.22 -3.86 -21.24
CA ILE A 609 -4.13 -2.41 -21.17
C ILE A 609 -3.13 -1.93 -22.19
N VAL A 610 -3.61 -1.10 -23.12
CA VAL A 610 -2.79 -0.48 -24.16
C VAL A 610 -2.52 0.98 -23.76
N PRO A 611 -1.25 1.42 -23.71
CA PRO A 611 -0.91 2.79 -23.32
C PRO A 611 -1.39 3.80 -24.37
N ALA A 612 -1.44 5.07 -23.98
CA ALA A 612 -1.78 6.16 -24.90
C ALA A 612 -0.71 6.30 -26.00
N GLY A 613 -1.15 6.56 -27.24
CA GLY A 613 -0.26 6.74 -28.40
C GLY A 613 0.38 5.45 -28.95
N SER A 614 -0.07 4.27 -28.53
CA SER A 614 0.48 3.00 -29.02
C SER A 614 0.13 2.76 -30.48
N VAL A 615 1.06 2.17 -31.25
CA VAL A 615 0.95 1.93 -32.70
C VAL A 615 1.29 0.49 -33.09
N LEU A 616 1.12 -0.45 -32.15
CA LEU A 616 1.59 -1.84 -32.33
C LEU A 616 0.78 -2.66 -33.34
N GLY A 617 -0.38 -2.17 -33.78
CA GLY A 617 -1.28 -2.94 -34.65
C GLY A 617 -1.89 -4.15 -33.94
N LYS A 618 -2.32 -5.15 -34.71
CA LYS A 618 -2.86 -6.40 -34.16
C LYS A 618 -1.73 -7.27 -33.64
N VAL A 619 -1.85 -7.74 -32.39
CA VAL A 619 -0.87 -8.58 -31.72
C VAL A 619 -1.52 -9.87 -31.21
N PRO A 620 -0.99 -11.06 -31.55
CA PRO A 620 -1.47 -12.32 -30.97
C PRO A 620 -0.99 -12.43 -29.53
N ILE A 621 -1.89 -12.67 -28.59
CA ILE A 621 -1.56 -12.92 -27.19
C ILE A 621 -2.11 -14.28 -26.81
N THR A 622 -1.25 -15.16 -26.30
CA THR A 622 -1.64 -16.51 -25.87
C THR A 622 -1.71 -16.59 -24.37
N VAL A 623 -2.82 -17.12 -23.84
CA VAL A 623 -3.08 -17.22 -22.40
C VAL A 623 -3.30 -18.68 -22.02
N GLU A 624 -2.52 -19.14 -21.06
CA GLU A 624 -2.66 -20.45 -20.40
C GLU A 624 -3.27 -20.24 -19.00
N GLY A 625 -4.03 -21.21 -18.50
CA GLY A 625 -4.64 -21.16 -17.16
C GLY A 625 -5.99 -20.43 -17.09
N ALA A 626 -6.53 -19.97 -18.22
CA ALA A 626 -7.80 -19.25 -18.30
C ALA A 626 -8.94 -20.13 -18.85
N VAL A 627 -10.18 -19.68 -18.62
CA VAL A 627 -11.40 -20.22 -19.23
C VAL A 627 -12.05 -19.18 -20.12
N ARG A 628 -12.91 -19.59 -21.06
CA ARG A 628 -13.66 -18.65 -21.89
C ARG A 628 -14.77 -17.97 -21.08
N ALA A 629 -15.02 -16.70 -21.37
CA ALA A 629 -16.15 -15.94 -20.86
C ALA A 629 -17.19 -15.70 -21.95
N PRO A 630 -18.49 -15.61 -21.62
CA PRO A 630 -19.47 -15.16 -22.58
C PRO A 630 -19.12 -13.74 -23.06
N PHE A 631 -18.75 -13.63 -24.33
CA PHE A 631 -18.36 -12.36 -24.93
C PHE A 631 -19.04 -12.24 -26.29
N PHE A 632 -19.97 -11.30 -26.40
CA PHE A 632 -20.66 -10.99 -27.65
C PHE A 632 -20.17 -9.64 -28.16
N LYS A 633 -19.76 -9.58 -29.42
CA LYS A 633 -19.36 -8.35 -30.10
C LYS A 633 -20.24 -8.14 -31.32
N LEU A 634 -20.96 -7.03 -31.33
CA LEU A 634 -21.88 -6.65 -32.39
C LEU A 634 -21.17 -6.62 -33.75
N GLY A 635 -21.72 -7.34 -34.73
CA GLY A 635 -21.16 -7.46 -36.08
C GLY A 635 -20.01 -8.46 -36.25
N GLU A 636 -19.47 -9.02 -35.16
CA GLU A 636 -18.37 -10.00 -35.21
C GLU A 636 -18.75 -11.38 -34.66
N THR A 637 -19.56 -11.44 -33.59
CA THR A 637 -19.98 -12.72 -33.00
C THR A 637 -21.10 -13.35 -33.81
N CYS A 638 -20.92 -14.63 -34.17
CA CYS A 638 -21.94 -15.40 -34.89
C CYS A 638 -23.13 -15.76 -33.96
N GLU A 639 -24.35 -15.44 -34.38
CA GLU A 639 -25.57 -15.66 -33.58
C GLU A 639 -25.82 -17.16 -33.28
N SER A 640 -25.59 -18.05 -34.24
CA SER A 640 -25.77 -19.49 -34.01
C SER A 640 -24.79 -20.04 -32.98
N GLN A 641 -23.52 -19.59 -33.02
CA GLN A 641 -22.52 -19.93 -32.02
C GLN A 641 -22.82 -19.32 -30.66
N TRP A 642 -23.37 -18.10 -30.63
CA TRP A 642 -23.83 -17.45 -29.40
C TRP A 642 -24.86 -18.31 -28.68
N LYS A 643 -25.93 -18.69 -29.40
CA LYS A 643 -27.02 -19.52 -28.87
C LYS A 643 -26.56 -20.91 -28.45
N ALA A 644 -25.73 -21.55 -29.27
CA ALA A 644 -25.29 -22.91 -29.03
C ALA A 644 -24.27 -23.04 -27.89
N CYS A 645 -23.28 -22.14 -27.83
CA CYS A 645 -22.09 -22.35 -26.99
C CYS A 645 -21.65 -21.12 -26.20
N ILE A 646 -21.47 -19.94 -26.83
CA ILE A 646 -20.73 -18.82 -26.22
C ILE A 646 -21.43 -18.28 -24.96
N ARG A 647 -22.76 -18.17 -24.99
CA ARG A 647 -23.54 -17.69 -23.82
C ARG A 647 -23.43 -18.63 -22.61
N HIS A 648 -23.06 -19.89 -22.83
CA HIS A 648 -22.96 -20.93 -21.80
C HIS A 648 -21.53 -21.15 -21.29
N TYR A 649 -20.56 -20.35 -21.73
CA TYR A 649 -19.20 -20.43 -21.19
C TYR A 649 -19.15 -20.21 -19.66
N PRO A 650 -18.19 -20.84 -18.97
CA PRO A 650 -18.26 -21.05 -17.52
C PRO A 650 -17.94 -19.81 -16.68
N ALA A 651 -17.36 -18.75 -17.25
CA ALA A 651 -16.99 -17.56 -16.50
C ALA A 651 -18.23 -16.93 -15.81
N PRO A 652 -18.09 -16.38 -14.59
CA PRO A 652 -19.18 -15.74 -13.85
C PRO A 652 -19.54 -14.34 -14.38
N TRP A 653 -18.68 -13.75 -15.21
CA TRP A 653 -18.88 -12.43 -15.82
C TRP A 653 -18.87 -12.53 -17.34
N ALA A 654 -19.70 -11.71 -17.97
CA ALA A 654 -19.87 -11.62 -19.41
C ALA A 654 -19.66 -10.19 -19.91
N GLU A 655 -19.27 -10.05 -21.18
CA GLU A 655 -19.17 -8.75 -21.85
C GLU A 655 -20.07 -8.71 -23.10
N LEU A 656 -20.81 -7.62 -23.26
CA LEU A 656 -21.53 -7.28 -24.49
C LEU A 656 -20.92 -6.01 -25.07
N ALA A 657 -20.28 -6.12 -26.24
CA ALA A 657 -19.53 -5.05 -26.86
C ALA A 657 -20.20 -4.54 -28.15
N LEU A 658 -20.25 -3.22 -28.25
CA LEU A 658 -20.52 -2.44 -29.46
C LEU A 658 -19.34 -1.49 -29.71
N GLU A 659 -19.39 -0.68 -30.78
CA GLU A 659 -18.25 0.14 -31.21
C GLU A 659 -17.73 1.08 -30.12
N ASN A 660 -18.65 1.78 -29.44
CA ASN A 660 -18.31 2.84 -28.48
C ASN A 660 -18.56 2.47 -27.01
N LEU A 661 -19.09 1.28 -26.71
CA LEU A 661 -19.46 0.89 -25.35
C LEU A 661 -19.32 -0.62 -25.12
N ILE A 662 -18.88 -1.02 -23.94
CA ILE A 662 -18.86 -2.40 -23.48
C ILE A 662 -19.58 -2.49 -22.13
N LEU A 663 -20.59 -3.35 -22.05
CA LEU A 663 -21.31 -3.66 -20.81
C LEU A 663 -20.70 -4.92 -20.19
N THR A 664 -20.31 -4.85 -18.91
CA THR A 664 -19.81 -5.98 -18.13
C THR A 664 -20.81 -6.32 -17.03
N VAL A 665 -21.42 -7.50 -17.12
CA VAL A 665 -22.55 -7.94 -16.27
C VAL A 665 -22.34 -9.40 -15.83
N PRO A 666 -23.05 -9.88 -14.79
CA PRO A 666 -23.02 -11.30 -14.45
C PRO A 666 -23.48 -12.17 -15.62
N SER A 667 -22.79 -13.28 -15.87
CA SER A 667 -23.12 -14.20 -16.96
C SER A 667 -24.55 -14.76 -16.87
N ASP A 668 -25.05 -14.98 -15.66
CA ASP A 668 -26.41 -15.47 -15.43
C ASP A 668 -27.48 -14.50 -15.95
N SER A 669 -27.18 -13.21 -15.99
CA SER A 669 -28.08 -12.18 -16.52
C SER A 669 -28.18 -12.19 -18.05
N ILE A 670 -27.26 -12.85 -18.77
CA ILE A 670 -27.27 -12.91 -20.24
C ILE A 670 -27.44 -14.31 -20.81
N ARG A 671 -27.31 -15.37 -19.99
CA ARG A 671 -27.39 -16.78 -20.44
C ARG A 671 -28.70 -17.12 -21.15
N HIS A 672 -29.79 -16.47 -20.74
CA HIS A 672 -31.12 -16.62 -21.34
C HIS A 672 -31.33 -15.75 -22.59
N MET A 673 -30.43 -14.80 -22.89
CA MET A 673 -30.54 -13.89 -24.02
C MET A 673 -30.12 -14.59 -25.31
N GLU A 674 -31.09 -14.96 -26.14
CA GLU A 674 -30.83 -15.65 -27.41
C GLU A 674 -30.24 -14.73 -28.49
N ASN A 675 -30.64 -13.47 -28.52
CA ASN A 675 -30.16 -12.50 -29.50
C ASN A 675 -29.89 -11.14 -28.84
N PRO A 676 -28.62 -10.79 -28.57
CA PRO A 676 -28.24 -9.49 -28.02
C PRO A 676 -28.32 -8.32 -29.01
N GLN A 677 -28.45 -8.58 -30.31
CA GLN A 677 -28.28 -7.57 -31.36
C GLN A 677 -29.26 -6.39 -31.27
N PRO A 678 -30.58 -6.57 -31.05
CA PRO A 678 -31.49 -5.42 -30.93
C PRO A 678 -31.14 -4.48 -29.77
N LEU A 679 -30.79 -5.05 -28.62
CA LEU A 679 -30.35 -4.29 -27.45
C LEU A 679 -29.07 -3.49 -27.76
N LEU A 680 -28.07 -4.12 -28.38
CA LEU A 680 -26.81 -3.47 -28.68
C LEU A 680 -26.93 -2.42 -29.79
N ASN A 681 -27.86 -2.59 -30.72
CA ASN A 681 -28.19 -1.55 -31.70
C ASN A 681 -28.80 -0.31 -31.02
N LEU A 682 -29.73 -0.49 -30.07
CA LEU A 682 -30.28 0.63 -29.30
C LEU A 682 -29.18 1.35 -28.52
N TRP A 683 -28.29 0.61 -27.86
CA TRP A 683 -27.11 1.21 -27.20
C TRP A 683 -26.19 1.93 -28.18
N ASN A 684 -26.04 1.44 -29.41
CA ASN A 684 -25.25 2.11 -30.42
C ASN A 684 -25.88 3.46 -30.83
N GLU A 685 -27.20 3.50 -31.00
CA GLU A 685 -27.95 4.74 -31.25
C GLU A 685 -27.79 5.74 -30.09
N ILE A 686 -27.85 5.25 -28.84
CA ILE A 686 -27.59 6.06 -27.64
C ILE A 686 -26.18 6.67 -27.69
N MET A 687 -25.15 5.89 -28.00
CA MET A 687 -23.77 6.38 -28.06
C MET A 687 -23.55 7.38 -29.21
N VAL A 688 -24.21 7.20 -30.35
CA VAL A 688 -24.23 8.17 -31.45
C VAL A 688 -24.89 9.49 -31.01
N ALA A 689 -25.99 9.42 -30.26
CA ALA A 689 -26.63 10.61 -29.71
C ALA A 689 -25.73 11.32 -28.69
N ILE A 690 -25.01 10.56 -27.85
CA ILE A 690 -24.02 11.11 -26.91
C ILE A 690 -22.91 11.85 -27.65
N SER A 691 -22.33 11.22 -28.68
CA SER A 691 -21.27 11.83 -29.49
C SER A 691 -21.74 13.11 -30.19
N LYS A 692 -22.98 13.08 -30.68
CA LYS A 692 -23.60 14.20 -31.38
C LYS A 692 -23.80 15.39 -30.45
N LEU A 693 -24.36 15.19 -29.25
CA LEU A 693 -24.51 16.28 -28.29
C LEU A 693 -23.14 16.81 -27.84
N ALA A 694 -22.17 15.92 -27.60
CA ALA A 694 -20.81 16.32 -27.23
C ALA A 694 -20.02 16.99 -28.38
N ALA A 695 -20.57 17.04 -29.60
CA ALA A 695 -19.91 17.58 -30.78
C ALA A 695 -18.53 16.95 -31.08
N ILE A 696 -18.41 15.64 -30.84
CA ILE A 696 -17.19 14.85 -31.09
C ILE A 696 -17.41 13.84 -32.23
N PRO A 697 -16.33 13.28 -32.81
CA PRO A 697 -16.47 12.22 -33.80
C PRO A 697 -17.32 11.05 -33.31
N THR A 698 -18.14 10.49 -34.22
CA THR A 698 -19.07 9.39 -33.89
C THR A 698 -18.35 8.17 -33.34
N LYS A 699 -17.15 7.87 -33.84
CA LYS A 699 -16.30 6.81 -33.31
C LYS A 699 -15.42 7.34 -32.20
N PHE A 700 -15.52 6.75 -31.02
CA PHE A 700 -14.72 7.16 -29.87
C PHE A 700 -13.27 6.65 -30.03
N PRO A 701 -12.27 7.35 -29.45
CA PRO A 701 -10.89 6.88 -29.45
C PRO A 701 -10.71 5.52 -28.74
N ARG A 702 -11.63 5.19 -27.83
CA ARG A 702 -11.77 3.90 -27.16
C ARG A 702 -13.24 3.70 -26.78
N PRO A 703 -13.76 2.46 -26.71
CA PRO A 703 -15.09 2.23 -26.18
C PRO A 703 -15.13 2.60 -24.70
N GLU A 704 -16.20 3.26 -24.27
CA GLU A 704 -16.56 3.41 -22.86
C GLU A 704 -16.91 2.06 -22.25
N ARG A 705 -16.94 1.97 -20.92
CA ARG A 705 -17.21 0.72 -20.21
C ARG A 705 -18.15 0.97 -19.05
N ILE A 706 -19.17 0.13 -18.91
CA ILE A 706 -20.01 0.09 -17.69
C ILE A 706 -19.84 -1.28 -17.05
N VAL A 707 -19.44 -1.30 -15.77
CA VAL A 707 -19.21 -2.51 -14.98
C VAL A 707 -20.16 -2.48 -13.79
N THR A 708 -20.94 -3.55 -13.63
CA THR A 708 -21.79 -3.71 -12.44
C THR A 708 -21.08 -4.45 -11.33
N ASP A 709 -21.25 -4.01 -10.08
CA ASP A 709 -20.62 -4.58 -8.90
C ASP A 709 -21.65 -4.81 -7.78
N VAL A 710 -21.38 -5.76 -6.90
CA VAL A 710 -22.18 -5.98 -5.67
C VAL A 710 -22.05 -4.83 -4.68
N GLN A 711 -20.95 -4.07 -4.79
CA GLN A 711 -20.66 -2.90 -3.99
C GLN A 711 -19.68 -1.98 -4.71
N ILE A 712 -20.06 -0.71 -4.84
CA ILE A 712 -19.21 0.38 -5.34
C ILE A 712 -18.80 1.32 -4.18
N SER A 713 -17.83 2.18 -4.46
CA SER A 713 -17.16 3.07 -3.52
C SER A 713 -18.01 4.28 -3.11
N CYS A 714 -18.86 4.77 -4.01
CA CYS A 714 -19.78 5.88 -3.76
C CYS A 714 -21.02 5.82 -4.66
N GLY A 715 -22.09 6.46 -4.20
CA GLY A 715 -23.30 6.67 -5.00
C GLY A 715 -24.07 5.40 -5.37
N TRP A 716 -24.95 5.56 -6.36
CA TRP A 716 -25.69 4.47 -7.01
C TRP A 716 -24.96 3.98 -8.27
N MET A 717 -24.43 4.93 -9.03
CA MET A 717 -23.43 4.74 -10.07
C MET A 717 -22.41 5.88 -9.93
N HIS A 718 -21.23 5.74 -10.53
CA HIS A 718 -20.32 6.86 -10.71
C HIS A 718 -19.50 6.73 -12.00
N ALA A 719 -19.20 7.89 -12.58
CA ALA A 719 -18.44 8.03 -13.80
C ALA A 719 -16.98 7.60 -13.63
N GLY A 720 -16.34 7.31 -14.76
CA GLY A 720 -14.97 6.82 -14.80
C GLY A 720 -14.70 5.97 -16.03
N TYR A 721 -13.57 5.26 -15.99
CA TYR A 721 -13.25 4.22 -16.95
C TYR A 721 -12.74 2.99 -16.21
N PRO A 722 -13.64 2.07 -15.84
CA PRO A 722 -15.06 2.01 -16.21
C PRO A 722 -15.97 2.96 -15.40
N ILE A 723 -17.19 3.17 -15.89
CA ILE A 723 -18.34 3.58 -15.08
C ILE A 723 -18.71 2.38 -14.20
N MET A 724 -18.86 2.61 -12.90
CA MET A 724 -19.22 1.58 -11.93
C MET A 724 -20.68 1.76 -11.50
N GLY A 725 -21.45 0.68 -11.46
CA GLY A 725 -22.84 0.69 -10.98
C GLY A 725 -23.17 -0.53 -10.11
N HIS A 726 -24.24 -0.46 -9.31
CA HIS A 726 -24.69 -1.63 -8.55
C HIS A 726 -25.26 -2.73 -9.45
N LEU A 727 -25.20 -4.00 -9.01
CA LEU A 727 -25.85 -5.14 -9.68
C LEU A 727 -27.34 -4.93 -9.95
N ASP A 728 -28.01 -4.13 -9.13
CA ASP A 728 -29.43 -3.82 -9.29
C ASP A 728 -29.70 -3.02 -10.59
N SER A 729 -28.68 -2.35 -11.16
CA SER A 729 -28.74 -1.67 -12.48
C SER A 729 -28.64 -2.61 -13.69
N VAL A 730 -28.35 -3.90 -13.51
CA VAL A 730 -28.25 -4.84 -14.65
C VAL A 730 -29.57 -4.90 -15.42
N LYS A 731 -30.70 -4.90 -14.72
CA LYS A 731 -32.02 -5.01 -15.36
C LYS A 731 -32.30 -3.82 -16.26
N GLU A 732 -32.08 -2.60 -15.79
CA GLU A 732 -32.35 -1.38 -16.58
C GLU A 732 -31.44 -1.29 -17.82
N MET A 733 -30.23 -1.84 -17.77
CA MET A 733 -29.29 -1.80 -18.90
C MET A 733 -29.51 -2.89 -19.96
N LEU A 734 -30.16 -4.00 -19.59
CA LEU A 734 -30.35 -5.17 -20.47
C LEU A 734 -31.79 -5.36 -20.95
N ASP A 735 -32.78 -4.79 -20.26
CA ASP A 735 -34.19 -4.89 -20.63
C ASP A 735 -34.57 -3.74 -21.57
N MET A 736 -34.53 -4.02 -22.88
CA MET A 736 -34.86 -3.06 -23.93
C MET A 736 -36.29 -2.49 -23.76
N LYS A 737 -37.25 -3.32 -23.35
CA LYS A 737 -38.63 -2.86 -23.15
C LYS A 737 -38.69 -1.86 -22.00
N HIS A 738 -38.00 -2.16 -20.90
CA HIS A 738 -37.89 -1.24 -19.77
C HIS A 738 -37.24 0.09 -20.18
N MET A 739 -36.13 0.05 -20.93
CA MET A 739 -35.44 1.25 -21.42
C MET A 739 -36.38 2.15 -22.24
N GLN A 740 -37.20 1.56 -23.12
CA GLN A 740 -38.14 2.29 -23.97
C GLN A 740 -39.36 2.83 -23.21
N THR A 741 -39.81 2.16 -22.15
CA THR A 741 -41.02 2.59 -21.40
C THR A 741 -40.72 3.49 -20.20
N THR A 742 -39.60 3.27 -19.52
CA THR A 742 -39.27 3.92 -18.24
C THR A 742 -38.06 4.84 -18.35
N GLY A 743 -37.22 4.63 -19.37
CA GLY A 743 -35.99 5.39 -19.57
C GLY A 743 -34.77 4.72 -18.95
N LEU A 744 -33.63 5.40 -19.05
CA LEU A 744 -32.32 4.90 -18.64
C LEU A 744 -31.47 6.04 -18.06
N TRP A 745 -31.98 6.73 -17.04
CA TRP A 745 -31.35 7.96 -16.54
C TRP A 745 -29.93 7.74 -15.99
N GLY A 746 -29.74 6.77 -15.09
CA GLY A 746 -28.47 6.54 -14.39
C GLY A 746 -27.28 6.30 -15.32
N PRO A 747 -27.31 5.26 -16.18
CA PRO A 747 -26.20 4.99 -17.10
C PRO A 747 -25.88 6.14 -18.06
N ILE A 748 -26.89 6.87 -18.55
CA ILE A 748 -26.68 8.00 -19.47
C ILE A 748 -26.12 9.21 -18.72
N HIS A 749 -26.54 9.43 -17.47
CA HIS A 749 -26.00 10.48 -16.60
C HIS A 749 -24.48 10.29 -16.39
N GLU A 750 -24.02 9.08 -16.10
CA GLU A 750 -22.58 8.78 -15.96
C GLU A 750 -21.81 8.91 -17.28
N LEU A 751 -22.41 8.51 -18.41
CA LEU A 751 -21.82 8.76 -19.72
C LEU A 751 -21.72 10.26 -20.03
N GLY A 752 -22.69 11.06 -19.57
CA GLY A 752 -22.70 12.51 -19.65
C GLY A 752 -21.57 13.14 -18.83
N HIS A 753 -21.28 12.63 -17.63
CA HIS A 753 -20.09 13.03 -16.87
C HIS A 753 -18.80 12.81 -17.66
N ASN A 754 -18.67 11.68 -18.38
CA ASN A 754 -17.51 11.42 -19.24
C ASN A 754 -17.40 12.40 -20.43
N GLN A 755 -18.45 13.17 -20.76
CA GLN A 755 -18.44 14.20 -21.81
C GLN A 755 -18.23 15.63 -21.29
N GLN A 756 -18.33 15.87 -19.98
CA GLN A 756 -18.08 17.20 -19.39
C GLN A 756 -16.63 17.63 -19.65
N GLN A 757 -16.43 18.92 -19.95
CA GLN A 757 -15.10 19.50 -20.18
C GLN A 757 -14.87 20.68 -19.26
N GLN A 758 -13.67 20.75 -18.67
CA GLN A 758 -13.28 21.86 -17.80
C GLN A 758 -13.49 23.25 -18.44
N ALA A 759 -13.46 23.31 -19.77
CA ALA A 759 -13.68 24.52 -20.57
C ALA A 759 -14.98 25.27 -20.21
N TRP A 760 -16.09 24.54 -20.03
CA TRP A 760 -17.43 25.12 -19.83
C TRP A 760 -18.10 24.72 -18.52
N GLU A 761 -17.41 23.94 -17.68
CA GLU A 761 -17.89 23.59 -16.35
C GLU A 761 -17.56 24.68 -15.31
N PHE A 762 -18.49 24.88 -14.36
CA PHE A 762 -18.39 25.82 -13.24
C PHE A 762 -18.52 25.06 -11.88
N PRO A 763 -17.55 24.21 -11.48
CA PRO A 763 -17.65 23.46 -10.23
C PRO A 763 -17.75 24.38 -9.00
N PRO A 764 -18.52 24.00 -7.97
CA PRO A 764 -19.27 22.75 -7.84
C PRO A 764 -20.67 22.77 -8.48
N HIS A 765 -21.09 23.89 -9.07
CA HIS A 765 -22.48 24.12 -9.49
C HIS A 765 -22.94 23.16 -10.60
N THR A 766 -22.11 23.00 -11.63
CA THR A 766 -22.47 22.28 -12.86
C THR A 766 -22.12 20.80 -12.83
N THR A 767 -21.30 20.36 -11.86
CA THR A 767 -20.79 18.99 -11.78
C THR A 767 -21.89 17.95 -11.97
N GLU A 768 -22.98 18.08 -11.22
CA GLU A 768 -24.17 17.20 -11.26
C GLU A 768 -25.33 17.78 -12.09
N ALA A 769 -25.08 18.85 -12.86
CA ALA A 769 -26.10 19.54 -13.64
C ALA A 769 -25.96 19.26 -15.13
N THR A 770 -24.83 19.63 -15.73
CA THR A 770 -24.66 19.60 -17.21
C THR A 770 -24.53 18.18 -17.75
N CYS A 771 -24.04 17.21 -16.95
CA CYS A 771 -24.08 15.78 -17.30
C CYS A 771 -25.51 15.30 -17.66
N ASN A 772 -26.54 15.88 -17.03
CA ASN A 772 -27.94 15.55 -17.31
C ASN A 772 -28.43 16.06 -18.67
N LEU A 773 -27.71 16.95 -19.36
CA LEU A 773 -28.09 17.36 -20.73
C LEU A 773 -28.08 16.16 -21.66
N TRP A 774 -27.12 15.26 -21.52
CA TRP A 774 -27.08 13.99 -22.25
C TRP A 774 -28.24 13.08 -21.89
N SER A 775 -28.59 12.99 -20.61
CA SER A 775 -29.75 12.22 -20.16
C SER A 775 -31.02 12.72 -20.83
N VAL A 776 -31.31 14.02 -20.78
CA VAL A 776 -32.49 14.59 -21.44
C VAL A 776 -32.43 14.39 -22.96
N TYR A 777 -31.28 14.66 -23.60
CA TYR A 777 -31.13 14.55 -25.05
C TYR A 777 -31.41 13.14 -25.56
N VAL A 778 -30.82 12.12 -24.93
CA VAL A 778 -31.02 10.72 -25.34
C VAL A 778 -32.47 10.28 -25.12
N HIS A 779 -33.09 10.66 -24.01
CA HIS A 779 -34.50 10.32 -23.78
C HIS A 779 -35.39 10.92 -24.86
N GLU A 780 -35.17 12.17 -25.25
CA GLU A 780 -35.97 12.84 -26.29
C GLU A 780 -35.69 12.35 -27.70
N LYS A 781 -34.41 12.11 -28.05
CA LYS A 781 -33.98 11.87 -29.43
C LYS A 781 -33.85 10.41 -29.80
N VAL A 782 -33.65 9.52 -28.83
CA VAL A 782 -33.45 8.08 -29.08
C VAL A 782 -34.59 7.28 -28.47
N LEU A 783 -34.90 7.49 -27.20
CA LEU A 783 -35.93 6.69 -26.52
C LEU A 783 -37.36 7.16 -26.80
N GLY A 784 -37.54 8.36 -27.35
CA GLY A 784 -38.85 8.95 -27.60
C GLY A 784 -39.62 9.30 -26.33
N ILE A 785 -38.93 9.40 -25.18
CA ILE A 785 -39.52 9.72 -23.88
C ILE A 785 -39.48 11.24 -23.67
N PRO A 786 -40.64 11.90 -23.52
CA PRO A 786 -40.67 13.33 -23.23
C PRO A 786 -39.97 13.63 -21.89
N ARG A 787 -39.20 14.73 -21.82
CA ARG A 787 -38.41 15.06 -20.61
C ARG A 787 -39.17 15.02 -19.29
N HIS A 788 -40.44 15.43 -19.30
CA HIS A 788 -41.27 15.52 -18.10
C HIS A 788 -41.65 14.14 -17.55
N GLN A 789 -41.43 13.09 -18.34
CA GLN A 789 -41.59 11.68 -17.99
C GLN A 789 -40.24 10.98 -17.77
N ALA A 790 -39.14 11.53 -18.31
CA ALA A 790 -37.80 10.94 -18.23
C ALA A 790 -37.23 10.88 -16.80
N HIS A 791 -37.61 11.80 -15.91
CA HIS A 791 -37.20 11.78 -14.51
C HIS A 791 -38.20 12.50 -13.61
N GLN A 792 -38.38 12.05 -12.36
CA GLN A 792 -39.32 12.65 -11.41
C GLN A 792 -39.05 14.14 -11.18
N ALA A 793 -37.78 14.54 -11.12
CA ALA A 793 -37.37 15.94 -10.94
C ALA A 793 -37.72 16.84 -12.15
N LEU A 794 -38.01 16.26 -13.32
CA LEU A 794 -38.36 16.99 -14.54
C LEU A 794 -39.87 17.12 -14.77
N LYS A 795 -40.71 16.58 -13.86
CA LYS A 795 -42.15 16.85 -13.89
C LYS A 795 -42.40 18.35 -13.86
N SER A 796 -43.30 18.83 -14.73
CA SER A 796 -43.55 20.26 -14.94
C SER A 796 -43.82 21.04 -13.65
N GLN A 797 -44.54 20.43 -12.70
CA GLN A 797 -44.83 21.04 -11.41
C GLN A 797 -43.56 21.22 -10.56
N CYS A 798 -42.74 20.17 -10.43
CA CYS A 798 -41.49 20.21 -9.66
C CYS A 798 -40.51 21.25 -10.22
N ARG A 799 -40.43 21.39 -11.56
CA ARG A 799 -39.57 22.39 -12.22
C ARG A 799 -40.04 23.81 -11.88
N LYS A 800 -41.34 24.09 -12.04
CA LYS A 800 -41.95 25.40 -11.73
C LYS A 800 -41.74 25.79 -10.26
N GLU A 801 -41.97 24.86 -9.33
CA GLU A 801 -41.76 25.08 -7.89
C GLU A 801 -40.30 25.38 -7.57
N ARG A 802 -39.36 24.62 -8.16
CA ARG A 802 -37.92 24.83 -7.96
C ARG A 802 -37.49 26.23 -8.40
N ILE A 803 -37.93 26.67 -9.58
CA ILE A 803 -37.61 28.01 -10.11
C ILE A 803 -38.17 29.09 -9.17
N LYS A 804 -39.45 29.00 -8.80
CA LYS A 804 -40.08 29.96 -7.88
C LYS A 804 -39.36 30.05 -6.54
N GLU A 805 -39.02 28.91 -5.95
CA GLU A 805 -38.34 28.86 -4.66
C GLU A 805 -36.93 29.45 -4.71
N TYR A 806 -36.18 29.16 -5.78
CA TYR A 806 -34.86 29.75 -6.00
C TYR A 806 -34.92 31.28 -6.14
N LEU A 807 -35.87 31.78 -6.92
CA LEU A 807 -36.09 33.22 -7.10
C LEU A 807 -36.56 33.90 -5.81
N ARG A 808 -37.46 33.26 -5.04
CA ARG A 808 -37.93 33.76 -3.73
C ARG A 808 -36.78 33.95 -2.74
N LYS A 809 -35.72 33.15 -2.85
CA LYS A 809 -34.49 33.25 -2.04
C LYS A 809 -33.49 34.29 -2.57
N GLY A 810 -33.86 35.04 -3.61
CA GLY A 810 -33.05 36.10 -4.21
C GLY A 810 -32.05 35.60 -5.27
N ALA A 811 -32.29 34.42 -5.87
CA ALA A 811 -31.44 33.85 -6.92
C ALA A 811 -29.93 33.82 -6.55
N GLN A 812 -29.62 33.36 -5.33
CA GLN A 812 -28.25 33.33 -4.84
C GLN A 812 -27.44 32.23 -5.54
N LEU A 813 -26.33 32.59 -6.17
CA LEU A 813 -25.51 31.66 -6.96
C LEU A 813 -25.06 30.42 -6.17
N LYS A 814 -24.84 30.53 -4.85
CA LYS A 814 -24.50 29.38 -3.98
C LYS A 814 -25.57 28.27 -3.99
N ASP A 815 -26.83 28.63 -4.22
CA ASP A 815 -27.99 27.74 -4.27
C ASP A 815 -28.31 27.29 -5.71
N TRP A 816 -27.60 27.81 -6.72
CA TRP A 816 -27.65 27.36 -8.11
C TRP A 816 -26.78 26.11 -8.27
N ASN A 817 -27.34 24.94 -7.95
CA ASN A 817 -26.62 23.65 -8.02
C ASN A 817 -27.53 22.53 -8.57
N MET A 818 -26.92 21.44 -9.05
CA MET A 818 -27.58 20.23 -9.57
C MET A 818 -28.79 20.55 -10.47
N TRP A 819 -29.99 20.20 -9.99
CA TRP A 819 -31.27 20.37 -10.65
C TRP A 819 -31.67 21.83 -10.87
N THR A 820 -31.31 22.76 -9.98
CA THR A 820 -31.59 24.20 -10.16
C THR A 820 -30.71 24.76 -11.27
N ALA A 821 -29.43 24.35 -11.28
CA ALA A 821 -28.51 24.74 -12.33
C ALA A 821 -28.93 24.21 -13.71
N LEU A 822 -29.37 22.94 -13.77
CA LEU A 822 -29.87 22.31 -14.98
C LEU A 822 -31.05 23.09 -15.60
N GLU A 823 -31.96 23.66 -14.80
CA GLU A 823 -33.10 24.42 -15.33
C GLU A 823 -32.70 25.57 -16.25
N THR A 824 -31.61 26.28 -15.92
CA THR A 824 -31.08 27.37 -16.77
C THR A 824 -30.76 26.85 -18.18
N TYR A 825 -30.12 25.68 -18.28
CA TYR A 825 -29.79 25.08 -19.57
C TYR A 825 -31.03 24.51 -20.27
N LEU A 826 -31.96 23.91 -19.53
CA LEU A 826 -33.21 23.38 -20.11
C LEU A 826 -34.08 24.49 -20.69
N GLN A 827 -34.16 25.66 -20.05
CA GLN A 827 -34.90 26.81 -20.59
C GLN A 827 -34.27 27.37 -21.87
N LEU A 828 -32.93 27.43 -21.95
CA LEU A 828 -32.24 27.78 -23.19
C LEU A 828 -32.53 26.75 -24.28
N GLN A 829 -32.51 25.47 -23.94
CA GLN A 829 -32.85 24.40 -24.87
C GLN A 829 -34.33 24.49 -25.32
N GLU A 830 -35.27 24.85 -24.45
CA GLU A 830 -36.69 25.03 -24.79
C GLU A 830 -36.89 26.21 -25.74
N GLY A 831 -36.13 27.29 -25.54
CA GLY A 831 -36.19 28.49 -26.37
C GLY A 831 -35.54 28.34 -27.74
N PHE A 832 -34.45 27.58 -27.84
CA PHE A 832 -33.57 27.60 -29.03
C PHE A 832 -33.24 26.23 -29.62
N GLY A 833 -33.66 25.14 -28.98
CA GLY A 833 -33.35 23.77 -29.40
C GLY A 833 -31.96 23.28 -29.00
N TRP A 834 -31.57 22.12 -29.53
CA TRP A 834 -30.32 21.44 -29.19
C TRP A 834 -29.12 21.87 -30.07
N ASP A 835 -29.36 22.33 -31.29
CA ASP A 835 -28.29 22.69 -32.23
C ASP A 835 -27.37 23.81 -31.71
N PRO A 836 -27.86 24.87 -31.02
CA PRO A 836 -26.98 25.86 -30.39
C PRO A 836 -26.02 25.26 -29.37
N PHE A 837 -26.42 24.24 -28.61
CA PHE A 837 -25.54 23.56 -27.66
C PHE A 837 -24.43 22.79 -28.39
N ILE A 838 -24.79 22.05 -29.44
CA ILE A 838 -23.84 21.26 -30.24
C ILE A 838 -22.79 22.20 -30.87
N HIS A 839 -23.22 23.30 -31.48
CA HIS A 839 -22.30 24.29 -32.04
C HIS A 839 -21.42 24.93 -30.97
N LEU A 840 -22.00 25.31 -29.84
CA LEU A 840 -21.25 25.90 -28.73
C LEU A 840 -20.17 24.95 -28.19
N PHE A 841 -20.50 23.67 -27.98
CA PHE A 841 -19.51 22.69 -27.52
C PHE A 841 -18.41 22.45 -28.57
N SER A 842 -18.75 22.43 -29.86
CA SER A 842 -17.77 22.40 -30.95
C SER A 842 -16.84 23.62 -30.91
N ASP A 843 -17.37 24.81 -30.64
CA ASP A 843 -16.58 26.04 -30.58
C ASP A 843 -15.62 26.02 -29.40
N TYR A 844 -16.10 25.65 -28.20
CA TYR A 844 -15.24 25.51 -27.03
C TYR A 844 -14.10 24.52 -27.25
N GLN A 845 -14.33 23.43 -27.97
CA GLN A 845 -13.29 22.44 -28.29
C GLN A 845 -12.20 22.99 -29.21
N LYS A 846 -12.49 24.04 -29.99
CA LYS A 846 -11.53 24.72 -30.87
C LYS A 846 -10.83 25.90 -30.18
N MET A 847 -11.27 26.30 -28.99
CA MET A 847 -10.68 27.43 -28.26
C MET A 847 -9.35 27.04 -27.61
N SER A 848 -8.32 27.84 -27.86
CA SER A 848 -7.00 27.68 -27.25
C SER A 848 -6.87 28.37 -25.89
N THR A 849 -7.67 29.41 -25.64
CA THR A 849 -7.61 30.23 -24.42
C THR A 849 -8.98 30.28 -23.75
N ILE A 850 -9.08 29.69 -22.55
CA ILE A 850 -10.32 29.66 -21.75
C ILE A 850 -10.01 30.19 -20.35
N PRO A 851 -10.87 31.04 -19.76
CA PRO A 851 -10.70 31.52 -18.40
C PRO A 851 -10.66 30.38 -17.37
N LYS A 852 -9.91 30.56 -16.29
CA LYS A 852 -9.81 29.55 -15.23
C LYS A 852 -10.86 29.73 -14.13
N ASP A 853 -11.26 30.97 -13.85
CA ASP A 853 -12.25 31.27 -12.80
C ASP A 853 -13.69 31.15 -13.31
N ASN A 854 -14.61 30.74 -12.44
CA ASN A 854 -16.01 30.50 -12.81
C ASN A 854 -16.71 31.77 -13.31
N SER A 855 -16.47 32.93 -12.70
CA SER A 855 -17.15 34.18 -13.07
C SER A 855 -16.86 34.55 -14.53
N SER A 856 -15.60 34.51 -14.94
CA SER A 856 -15.19 34.76 -16.32
C SER A 856 -15.72 33.71 -17.28
N LYS A 857 -15.74 32.43 -16.90
CA LYS A 857 -16.33 31.37 -17.74
C LYS A 857 -17.84 31.52 -17.93
N MET A 858 -18.57 31.90 -16.89
CA MET A 858 -20.02 32.16 -16.98
C MET A 858 -20.31 33.33 -17.93
N ASN A 859 -19.51 34.39 -17.88
CA ASN A 859 -19.60 35.50 -18.83
C ASN A 859 -19.28 35.06 -20.26
N LEU A 860 -18.23 34.26 -20.46
CA LEU A 860 -17.89 33.70 -21.77
C LEU A 860 -19.01 32.82 -22.32
N TRP A 861 -19.62 31.97 -21.49
CA TRP A 861 -20.78 31.16 -21.86
C TRP A 861 -21.96 32.03 -22.28
N ALA A 862 -22.30 33.03 -21.48
CA ALA A 862 -23.38 33.96 -21.79
C ALA A 862 -23.14 34.70 -23.10
N GLN A 863 -21.91 35.17 -23.34
CA GLN A 863 -21.50 35.82 -24.59
C GLN A 863 -21.66 34.87 -25.79
N LYS A 864 -21.01 33.70 -25.73
CA LYS A 864 -20.97 32.75 -26.84
C LYS A 864 -22.35 32.19 -27.17
N PHE A 865 -23.14 31.83 -26.17
CA PHE A 865 -24.50 31.34 -26.40
C PHE A 865 -25.39 32.45 -26.99
N SER A 866 -25.30 33.70 -26.49
CA SER A 866 -26.04 34.85 -27.04
C SER A 866 -25.72 35.11 -28.52
N GLN A 867 -24.44 35.07 -28.88
CA GLN A 867 -23.97 35.19 -30.26
C GLN A 867 -24.48 34.04 -31.13
N GLN A 868 -24.42 32.81 -30.61
CA GLN A 868 -24.85 31.60 -31.31
C GLN A 868 -26.35 31.62 -31.67
N VAL A 869 -27.20 32.17 -30.80
CA VAL A 869 -28.65 32.28 -31.05
C VAL A 869 -29.07 33.64 -31.59
N ASN A 870 -28.12 34.56 -31.79
CA ASN A 870 -28.34 35.94 -32.22
C ASN A 870 -29.41 36.67 -31.37
N LYS A 871 -29.32 36.55 -30.03
CA LYS A 871 -30.20 37.19 -29.06
C LYS A 871 -29.43 37.71 -27.86
N ASN A 872 -29.87 38.83 -27.29
CA ASN A 872 -29.35 39.32 -26.03
C ASN A 872 -29.90 38.48 -24.86
N LEU A 873 -29.08 37.56 -24.32
CA LEU A 873 -29.43 36.73 -23.17
C LEU A 873 -28.89 37.26 -21.83
N ALA A 874 -28.25 38.43 -21.80
CA ALA A 874 -27.74 39.01 -20.56
C ALA A 874 -28.85 39.18 -19.48
N PRO A 875 -30.08 39.62 -19.81
CA PRO A 875 -31.16 39.70 -18.83
C PRO A 875 -31.56 38.33 -18.26
N PHE A 876 -31.56 37.28 -19.09
CA PHE A 876 -31.90 35.92 -18.69
C PHE A 876 -30.89 35.35 -17.69
N PHE A 877 -29.59 35.43 -18.00
CA PHE A 877 -28.55 34.94 -17.10
C PHE A 877 -28.50 35.74 -15.79
N THR A 878 -28.74 37.06 -15.86
CA THR A 878 -28.83 37.91 -14.67
C THR A 878 -30.01 37.49 -13.77
N ALA A 879 -31.16 37.14 -14.35
CA ALA A 879 -32.32 36.64 -13.59
C ALA A 879 -32.04 35.30 -12.87
N TRP A 880 -31.12 34.49 -13.41
CA TRP A 880 -30.62 33.27 -12.77
C TRP A 880 -29.53 33.52 -11.72
N GLY A 881 -29.14 34.77 -11.47
CA GLY A 881 -28.12 35.13 -10.49
C GLY A 881 -26.68 35.01 -10.99
N TRP A 882 -26.47 34.88 -12.30
CA TRP A 882 -25.12 34.85 -12.87
C TRP A 882 -24.45 36.23 -12.77
N PRO A 883 -23.14 36.30 -12.47
CA PRO A 883 -22.41 37.56 -12.31
C PRO A 883 -22.04 38.16 -13.68
N ILE A 884 -23.03 38.51 -14.49
CA ILE A 884 -22.83 39.12 -15.81
C ILE A 884 -22.23 40.51 -15.64
N LYS A 885 -21.07 40.73 -16.27
CA LYS A 885 -20.34 42.00 -16.24
C LYS A 885 -21.11 43.08 -17.00
N LYS A 886 -21.03 44.33 -16.53
CA LYS A 886 -21.71 45.46 -17.17
C LYS A 886 -21.22 45.67 -18.60
N GLU A 887 -19.93 45.49 -18.83
CA GLU A 887 -19.31 45.62 -20.14
C GLU A 887 -19.87 44.58 -21.12
N LEU A 888 -20.02 43.33 -20.67
CA LEU A 888 -20.64 42.28 -21.49
C LEU A 888 -22.12 42.56 -21.74
N SER A 889 -22.87 43.06 -20.74
CA SER A 889 -24.27 43.43 -20.93
C SER A 889 -24.45 44.54 -21.97
N LEU A 890 -23.51 45.49 -22.04
CA LEU A 890 -23.49 46.53 -23.07
C LEU A 890 -23.15 45.95 -24.43
N GLU A 891 -22.14 45.08 -24.51
CA GLU A 891 -21.77 44.38 -25.75
C GLU A 891 -22.94 43.57 -26.33
N LEU A 892 -23.68 42.84 -25.48
CA LEU A 892 -24.81 42.02 -25.91
C LEU A 892 -26.07 42.84 -26.20
N SER A 893 -26.14 44.11 -25.80
CA SER A 893 -27.27 44.99 -26.11
C SER A 893 -27.42 45.30 -27.60
N CYS A 894 -26.36 45.09 -28.38
CA CYS A 894 -26.36 45.17 -29.83
C CYS A 894 -27.24 44.10 -30.49
N LEU A 895 -27.48 42.98 -29.79
CA LEU A 895 -28.27 41.85 -30.29
C LEU A 895 -29.77 42.06 -30.00
N PRO A 896 -30.69 41.53 -30.83
CA PRO A 896 -32.12 41.61 -30.58
C PRO A 896 -32.51 41.01 -29.22
N SER A 897 -33.50 41.60 -28.55
CA SER A 897 -34.05 41.06 -27.30
C SER A 897 -34.65 39.66 -27.51
N TRP A 898 -34.51 38.80 -26.48
CA TRP A 898 -35.24 37.54 -26.41
C TRP A 898 -36.63 37.78 -25.81
N GLU A 899 -37.63 37.98 -26.67
CA GLU A 899 -38.98 38.30 -26.20
C GLU A 899 -39.64 37.14 -25.44
N GLN A 900 -39.33 35.90 -25.84
CA GLN A 900 -39.82 34.66 -25.26
C GLN A 900 -39.04 34.20 -24.01
N ASP A 901 -38.25 35.09 -23.39
CA ASP A 901 -37.53 34.79 -22.14
C ASP A 901 -38.51 34.26 -21.07
N PRO A 902 -38.41 32.97 -20.66
CA PRO A 902 -39.34 32.36 -19.73
C PRO A 902 -39.25 32.98 -18.33
N MET A 903 -38.12 33.61 -17.99
CA MET A 903 -37.93 34.26 -16.69
C MET A 903 -38.80 35.51 -16.53
N LYS A 904 -39.28 36.11 -17.63
CA LYS A 904 -40.26 37.22 -17.56
C LYS A 904 -41.56 36.82 -16.84
N SER A 905 -41.97 35.55 -16.95
CA SER A 905 -43.20 35.04 -16.30
C SER A 905 -43.08 34.82 -14.79
N TYR A 906 -41.86 34.91 -14.24
CA TYR A 906 -41.57 34.74 -12.81
C TYR A 906 -41.18 36.06 -12.13
N LYS A 907 -41.21 37.18 -12.87
CA LYS A 907 -40.95 38.52 -12.36
C LYS A 907 -42.17 39.13 -11.69
#